data_AF-A0AAV2P4C1-F1
#
_entry.id   AF-A0AAV2P4C1-F1
#
_cell.length_a   1.000
_cell.length_b   1.000
_cell.length_c   1.000
_cell.angle_alpha   90.00
_cell.angle_beta   90.00
_cell.angle_gamma   90.00
#
_symmetry.space_group_name_H-M   'P 1'
#
loop_
_entity.id
_entity.type
_entity.pdbx_description
1 polymer ?
#
loop_
_entity_poly.entity_id
_entity_poly.type
_entity_poly.pdbx_seq_one_letter_code
_entity_poly.pdbx_strand_id
1 'polypeptide(L)'
;MRCAIVLLALAAFGAALPQQQQQQQKQRAADQDLLQKQQDVILLLQQITQEIPNEQLQTLGTTYDIQGNSQQYDNPILLKYYVGAVQAGLVQPKGTAYSNSVSQLRKEVALLSRILLGAKNYQTFLATAAWARVHVNEGQFVRALIAAVLQHPETQGVILPPLYEILPHLYLDARIIQEVQNVVAQGVEHNPVVIPVNYTANLPNGEHQLSYFTQDIGLSNYYALVNLAGSALQQNEQQQTPGQYQGNQESQIGQGALYYYLHRQLLAYYELNRLANGLGPIQNTDYINVNAPYQPHLRHTNGLEFPSRPWNLQLSPVKNNLVNTVKKIEQRLLEAIDSGHVITPQGAFLSLYQPQGLNILGELIQGTGKSVNPRYYGSLQAAARQLLGNAPEVQTIYDYTPSVLELGNVAVRDPAFYQLYKKVIQLFQQYQNSLPAYQYNDVLLPGVSIQNVQISQLVTFFNDYYVDLDSATVQQQGQQQQQAGQQQQQQAGQQQQQQQQIKAQLKRLDHTPYEYQITVQSEQNIPGAVVRVYLGPKHDYQGKPISISQHRQQFVELDQFVTDLQQGQNVIVRNSQQAPSQSFDYPSVQEIKQDVNSAIHAQEPFYITEPEQIFGFPARLALPKGQQGQGFPVQLLVVISQPGQQSLSYGPVIPEQSQTFQQNEYQVVDTEEYQQIQHQNNKGTGLKQTVEVVPEILPIGQQVNQVVRNHYANLYTRQHGQYPYTHTQYQVGQGQGQWGQQAQNIQGQWGQQTQNTQGQQQWSQSHGIHQGQQYHGQNNVHGGVLTAGVQGTQQNTQGVPQSVQGVQNVQGLQGLQGLQGLQGLQGIQGNVGGIQSGIQGKYQTTYQGQSQQQQGHGVGNIGSGQSHAGGFQGIFSQGQKIQDSHVSKYYQNKHISQIIGGAISLDGKPLGYPLERPLSTGALSVPNVHVQTVYIHHHGQPTNEMNYQ
;
A
#
# COMPACT_ATOMS: atom_id res chain seq x y z
N MET A 1 -60.68 9.85 33.04
CA MET A 1 -60.48 8.40 32.78
C MET A 1 -59.96 8.12 31.36
N ARG A 2 -60.74 8.27 30.27
CA ARG A 2 -60.33 7.83 28.92
C ARG A 2 -58.92 8.24 28.48
N CYS A 3 -58.53 9.51 28.64
CA CYS A 3 -57.18 9.98 28.27
C CYS A 3 -56.05 9.36 29.12
N ALA A 4 -56.30 9.02 30.39
CA ALA A 4 -55.32 8.36 31.25
C ALA A 4 -55.06 6.90 30.83
N ILE A 5 -56.08 6.22 30.31
CA ILE A 5 -55.94 4.86 29.75
C ILE A 5 -55.09 4.89 28.48
N VAL A 6 -55.26 5.90 27.62
CA VAL A 6 -54.41 6.10 26.42
C VAL A 6 -52.96 6.41 26.81
N LEU A 7 -52.72 7.27 27.80
CA LEU A 7 -51.37 7.56 28.29
C LEU A 7 -50.70 6.34 28.94
N LEU A 8 -51.43 5.54 29.72
CA LEU A 8 -50.92 4.29 30.28
C LEU A 8 -50.65 3.23 29.21
N ALA A 9 -51.46 3.15 28.15
CA ALA A 9 -51.20 2.28 27.01
C ALA A 9 -49.93 2.69 26.26
N LEU A 10 -49.75 3.99 25.99
CA LEU A 10 -48.54 4.52 25.35
C LEU A 10 -47.29 4.29 26.22
N ALA A 11 -47.39 4.47 27.54
CA ALA A 11 -46.30 4.15 28.47
C ALA A 11 -45.97 2.64 28.49
N ALA A 12 -46.98 1.77 28.45
CA ALA A 12 -46.79 0.32 28.38
C ALA A 12 -46.14 -0.12 27.04
N PHE A 13 -46.54 0.48 25.91
CA PHE A 13 -45.87 0.25 24.62
C PHE A 13 -44.42 0.76 24.61
N GLY A 14 -44.12 1.88 25.28
CA GLY A 14 -42.75 2.37 25.47
C GLY A 14 -41.89 1.44 26.34
N ALA A 15 -42.49 0.75 27.32
CA ALA A 15 -41.80 -0.18 28.22
C ALA A 15 -41.68 -1.62 27.67
N ALA A 16 -42.37 -1.95 26.58
CA ALA A 16 -42.42 -3.29 25.97
C ALA A 16 -41.53 -3.44 24.73
N LEU A 17 -40.68 -2.46 24.41
CA LEU A 17 -39.66 -2.59 23.38
C LEU A 17 -38.46 -3.39 23.92
N PRO A 18 -37.95 -4.41 23.21
CA PRO A 18 -36.78 -5.16 23.65
C PRO A 18 -35.54 -4.26 23.68
N GLN A 19 -34.67 -4.43 24.69
CA GLN A 19 -33.48 -3.58 24.93
C GLN A 19 -32.36 -3.69 23.86
N GLN A 20 -32.61 -4.36 22.72
CA GLN A 20 -31.68 -4.55 21.61
C GLN A 20 -31.47 -3.31 20.71
N GLN A 21 -32.03 -2.14 21.05
CA GLN A 21 -31.82 -0.89 20.29
C GLN A 21 -30.69 0.01 20.81
N GLN A 22 -29.90 -0.44 21.79
CA GLN A 22 -28.63 0.23 22.13
C GLN A 22 -27.48 -0.39 21.31
N GLN A 23 -26.66 0.46 20.68
CA GLN A 23 -25.55 0.12 19.78
C GLN A 23 -25.89 -0.31 18.34
N GLN A 24 -26.85 0.38 17.70
CA GLN A 24 -26.76 0.66 16.26
C GLN A 24 -26.40 2.14 16.07
N GLN A 25 -25.24 2.42 15.49
CA GLN A 25 -24.85 3.77 15.10
C GLN A 25 -25.60 4.12 13.80
N LYS A 26 -26.70 4.88 13.90
CA LYS A 26 -27.44 5.29 12.69
C LYS A 26 -26.49 6.00 11.71
N GLN A 27 -26.45 5.52 10.47
CA GLN A 27 -25.63 6.12 9.41
C GLN A 27 -25.97 7.62 9.31
N ARG A 28 -24.96 8.48 9.37
CA ARG A 28 -25.14 9.93 9.26
C ARG A 28 -25.25 10.27 7.77
N ALA A 29 -26.41 10.79 7.37
CA ALA A 29 -26.54 11.45 6.08
C ALA A 29 -25.73 12.77 6.08
N ALA A 30 -25.15 13.11 4.94
CA ALA A 30 -24.52 14.40 4.73
C ALA A 30 -25.53 15.54 4.83
N ASP A 31 -25.07 16.67 5.35
CA ASP A 31 -25.78 17.95 5.31
C ASP A 31 -25.38 18.75 4.05
N GLN A 32 -26.11 19.83 3.77
CA GLN A 32 -25.90 20.64 2.56
C GLN A 32 -24.50 21.31 2.51
N ASP A 33 -23.88 21.54 3.68
CA ASP A 33 -22.49 22.02 3.78
C ASP A 33 -21.51 20.95 3.29
N LEU A 34 -21.62 19.71 3.79
CA LEU A 34 -20.79 18.61 3.32
C LEU A 34 -21.02 18.27 1.84
N LEU A 35 -22.26 18.35 1.34
CA LEU A 35 -22.56 18.16 -0.08
C LEU A 35 -21.89 19.20 -0.98
N GLN A 36 -21.90 20.49 -0.58
CA GLN A 36 -21.16 21.53 -1.29
C GLN A 36 -19.65 21.29 -1.23
N LYS A 37 -19.09 20.97 -0.05
CA LYS A 37 -17.67 20.67 0.16
C LYS A 37 -17.19 19.49 -0.70
N GLN A 38 -18.03 18.46 -0.84
CA GLN A 38 -17.80 17.31 -1.72
C GLN A 38 -17.81 17.72 -3.21
N GLN A 39 -18.75 18.57 -3.61
CA GLN A 39 -18.83 19.09 -4.98
C GLN A 39 -17.64 19.98 -5.34
N ASP A 40 -17.19 20.85 -4.42
CA ASP A 40 -16.04 21.74 -4.61
C ASP A 40 -14.73 20.97 -4.78
N VAL A 41 -14.49 19.92 -3.98
CA VAL A 41 -13.31 19.05 -4.11
C VAL A 41 -13.31 18.28 -5.43
N ILE A 42 -14.49 17.83 -5.90
CA ILE A 42 -14.63 17.21 -7.23
C ILE A 42 -14.32 18.20 -8.37
N LEU A 43 -14.72 19.46 -8.25
CA LEU A 43 -14.43 20.50 -9.25
C LEU A 43 -12.94 20.89 -9.26
N LEU A 44 -12.31 21.00 -8.08
CA LEU A 44 -10.87 21.29 -7.92
C LEU A 44 -9.95 20.22 -8.53
N LEU A 45 -10.43 18.98 -8.70
CA LEU A 45 -9.67 17.87 -9.26
C LEU A 45 -9.94 17.62 -10.76
N GLN A 46 -10.97 18.22 -11.36
CA GLN A 46 -11.28 18.03 -12.78
C GLN A 46 -10.20 18.58 -13.71
N GLN A 47 -9.88 17.80 -14.76
CA GLN A 47 -9.00 18.18 -15.87
C GLN A 47 -7.70 18.85 -15.39
N ILE A 48 -6.96 18.15 -14.52
CA ILE A 48 -5.90 18.74 -13.68
C ILE A 48 -4.78 19.48 -14.46
N THR A 49 -4.55 19.11 -15.71
CA THR A 49 -3.56 19.71 -16.65
C THR A 49 -4.05 20.99 -17.33
N GLN A 50 -5.33 21.33 -17.20
CA GLN A 50 -5.99 22.49 -17.79
C GLN A 50 -6.37 23.50 -16.69
N GLU A 51 -6.88 24.67 -17.10
CA GLU A 51 -7.55 25.62 -16.21
C GLU A 51 -8.74 24.97 -15.48
N ILE A 52 -9.22 25.57 -14.38
CA ILE A 52 -10.34 24.99 -13.63
C ILE A 52 -11.62 25.18 -14.47
N PRO A 53 -12.35 24.12 -14.88
CA PRO A 53 -13.52 24.27 -15.77
C PRO A 53 -14.70 25.00 -15.12
N ASN A 54 -14.71 25.12 -13.78
CA ASN A 54 -15.65 25.95 -13.06
C ASN A 54 -15.12 27.39 -12.98
N GLU A 55 -15.81 28.31 -13.66
CA GLU A 55 -15.43 29.74 -13.75
C GLU A 55 -15.30 30.42 -12.38
N GLN A 56 -16.11 30.03 -11.38
CA GLN A 56 -16.08 30.65 -10.04
C GLN A 56 -14.79 30.27 -9.30
N LEU A 57 -14.38 29.00 -9.37
CA LEU A 57 -13.12 28.52 -8.78
C LEU A 57 -11.90 29.01 -9.56
N GLN A 58 -11.97 29.10 -10.90
CA GLN A 58 -10.91 29.72 -11.72
C GLN A 58 -10.74 31.21 -11.36
N THR A 59 -11.85 31.95 -11.22
CA THR A 59 -11.83 33.35 -10.76
C THR A 59 -11.25 33.45 -9.36
N LEU A 60 -11.72 32.64 -8.40
CA LEU A 60 -11.22 32.63 -7.03
C LEU A 60 -9.71 32.36 -6.97
N GLY A 61 -9.21 31.36 -7.70
CA GLY A 61 -7.78 31.01 -7.72
C GLY A 61 -6.89 32.05 -8.40
N THR A 62 -7.43 32.83 -9.34
CA THR A 62 -6.69 33.92 -10.02
C THR A 62 -6.74 35.24 -9.25
N THR A 63 -7.85 35.57 -8.55
CA THR A 63 -8.02 36.87 -7.88
C THR A 63 -7.77 36.88 -6.38
N TYR A 64 -7.60 35.74 -5.71
CA TYR A 64 -7.44 35.69 -4.25
C TYR A 64 -6.09 36.25 -3.77
N ASP A 65 -6.12 37.39 -3.06
CA ASP A 65 -4.96 37.91 -2.33
C ASP A 65 -4.66 37.06 -1.09
N ILE A 66 -3.92 35.98 -1.32
CA ILE A 66 -3.43 35.07 -0.29
C ILE A 66 -2.43 35.74 0.69
N GLN A 67 -1.77 36.84 0.32
CA GLN A 67 -0.80 37.52 1.20
C GLN A 67 -1.46 38.53 2.14
N GLY A 68 -2.43 39.32 1.66
CA GLY A 68 -3.28 40.16 2.50
C GLY A 68 -4.08 39.34 3.50
N ASN A 69 -4.64 38.22 3.05
CA ASN A 69 -5.38 37.28 3.90
C ASN A 69 -4.49 36.41 4.83
N SER A 70 -3.18 36.68 4.91
CA SER A 70 -2.23 35.87 5.70
C SER A 70 -2.55 35.68 7.19
N GLN A 71 -3.43 36.49 7.78
CA GLN A 71 -3.92 36.30 9.16
C GLN A 71 -4.97 35.20 9.31
N GLN A 72 -5.58 34.73 8.22
CA GLN A 72 -6.54 33.61 8.20
C GLN A 72 -5.87 32.24 8.32
N TYR A 73 -4.57 32.20 8.59
CA TYR A 73 -3.76 30.99 8.70
C TYR A 73 -3.06 30.90 10.06
N ASP A 74 -2.81 29.69 10.53
CA ASP A 74 -2.12 29.41 11.79
C ASP A 74 -0.61 29.70 11.74
N ASN A 75 -0.04 29.70 10.54
CA ASN A 75 1.35 30.10 10.32
C ASN A 75 1.49 31.12 9.17
N PRO A 76 1.23 32.42 9.43
CA PRO A 76 1.37 33.49 8.44
C PRO A 76 2.79 33.64 7.87
N ILE A 77 3.81 33.20 8.60
CA ILE A 77 5.22 33.25 8.18
C ILE A 77 5.51 32.16 7.14
N LEU A 78 5.05 30.93 7.40
CA LEU A 78 5.17 29.80 6.49
C LEU A 78 4.47 30.09 5.15
N LEU A 79 3.28 30.67 5.23
CA LEU A 79 2.51 31.13 4.06
C LEU A 79 3.30 32.14 3.23
N LYS A 80 3.75 33.24 3.85
CA LYS A 80 4.48 34.31 3.15
C LYS A 80 5.78 33.81 2.53
N TYR A 81 6.50 32.91 3.21
CA TYR A 81 7.68 32.24 2.65
C TYR A 81 7.35 31.41 1.40
N TYR A 82 6.33 30.55 1.46
CA TYR A 82 5.98 29.69 0.32
C TYR A 82 5.39 30.49 -0.85
N VAL A 83 4.46 31.40 -0.60
CA VAL A 83 3.88 32.26 -1.66
C VAL A 83 4.97 33.14 -2.29
N GLY A 84 5.90 33.69 -1.51
CA GLY A 84 7.05 34.41 -2.05
C GLY A 84 7.96 33.54 -2.91
N ALA A 85 8.17 32.27 -2.54
CA ALA A 85 8.90 31.30 -3.37
C ALA A 85 8.16 30.96 -4.68
N VAL A 86 6.83 30.83 -4.65
CA VAL A 86 5.99 30.64 -5.86
C VAL A 86 6.11 31.86 -6.78
N GLN A 87 5.89 33.07 -6.25
CA GLN A 87 6.00 34.34 -6.99
C GLN A 87 7.40 34.58 -7.58
N ALA A 88 8.45 34.11 -6.91
CA ALA A 88 9.84 34.24 -7.38
C ALA A 88 10.29 33.10 -8.32
N GLY A 89 9.41 32.14 -8.67
CA GLY A 89 9.78 31.00 -9.52
C GLY A 89 10.76 30.01 -8.87
N LEU A 90 10.78 29.93 -7.53
CA LEU A 90 11.69 29.11 -6.73
C LEU A 90 11.08 27.76 -6.28
N VAL A 91 9.95 27.38 -6.89
CA VAL A 91 9.26 26.08 -6.72
C VAL A 91 9.25 25.33 -8.05
N GLN A 92 8.82 24.07 -8.04
CA GLN A 92 8.64 23.29 -9.25
C GLN A 92 7.68 23.96 -10.26
N PRO A 93 8.11 24.16 -11.53
CA PRO A 93 7.24 24.69 -12.58
C PRO A 93 6.06 23.77 -12.92
N LYS A 94 4.95 24.38 -13.34
CA LYS A 94 3.79 23.68 -13.94
C LYS A 94 4.21 22.92 -15.20
N GLY A 95 3.57 21.78 -15.48
CA GLY A 95 3.92 20.92 -16.62
C GLY A 95 5.26 20.16 -16.51
N THR A 96 5.89 20.12 -15.33
CA THR A 96 7.08 19.27 -15.07
C THR A 96 6.71 18.07 -14.21
N ALA A 97 7.42 16.95 -14.37
CA ALA A 97 7.08 15.71 -13.67
C ALA A 97 7.52 15.75 -12.19
N TYR A 98 6.58 15.47 -11.29
CA TYR A 98 6.83 15.41 -9.85
C TYR A 98 7.48 14.07 -9.45
N SER A 99 8.40 14.06 -8.46
CA SER A 99 9.01 12.84 -7.91
C SER A 99 8.97 12.81 -6.39
N ASN A 100 8.57 11.68 -5.78
CA ASN A 100 8.66 11.50 -4.34
C ASN A 100 10.09 11.24 -3.86
N SER A 101 11.05 10.90 -4.74
CA SER A 101 12.44 10.64 -4.34
C SER A 101 13.26 11.91 -4.19
N VAL A 102 12.93 12.98 -4.92
CA VAL A 102 13.59 14.29 -4.80
C VAL A 102 13.15 15.02 -3.52
N SER A 103 14.11 15.33 -2.64
CA SER A 103 13.85 15.90 -1.31
C SER A 103 13.24 17.30 -1.33
N GLN A 104 13.65 18.15 -2.28
CA GLN A 104 13.11 19.50 -2.44
C GLN A 104 11.64 19.47 -2.90
N LEU A 105 11.27 18.58 -3.83
CA LEU A 105 9.88 18.43 -4.28
C LEU A 105 8.97 17.88 -3.16
N ARG A 106 9.47 16.94 -2.33
CA ARG A 106 8.78 16.55 -1.08
C ARG A 106 8.58 17.72 -0.12
N LYS A 107 9.60 18.58 0.05
CA LYS A 107 9.51 19.77 0.91
C LYS A 107 8.44 20.74 0.40
N GLU A 108 8.38 21.01 -0.90
CA GLU A 108 7.38 21.92 -1.49
C GLU A 108 5.94 21.44 -1.25
N VAL A 109 5.66 20.14 -1.47
CA VAL A 109 4.36 19.54 -1.12
C VAL A 109 4.08 19.65 0.37
N ALA A 110 5.04 19.33 1.24
CA ALA A 110 4.86 19.42 2.69
C ALA A 110 4.63 20.87 3.20
N LEU A 111 5.14 21.89 2.49
CA LEU A 111 4.83 23.30 2.76
C LEU A 111 3.39 23.61 2.37
N LEU A 112 2.95 23.22 1.17
CA LEU A 112 1.59 23.48 0.69
C LEU A 112 0.54 22.73 1.52
N SER A 113 0.76 21.46 1.87
CA SER A 113 -0.14 20.70 2.75
C SER A 113 -0.32 21.38 4.11
N ARG A 114 0.76 21.93 4.70
CA ARG A 114 0.70 22.64 5.99
C ARG A 114 0.05 24.02 5.89
N ILE A 115 0.09 24.64 4.72
CA ILE A 115 -0.62 25.90 4.44
C ILE A 115 -2.13 25.66 4.30
N LEU A 116 -2.53 24.61 3.58
CA LEU A 116 -3.92 24.17 3.48
C LEU A 116 -4.45 23.71 4.86
N LEU A 117 -3.67 22.93 5.61
CA LEU A 117 -4.06 22.44 6.93
C LEU A 117 -4.13 23.52 8.02
N GLY A 118 -3.38 24.61 7.87
CA GLY A 118 -3.42 25.74 8.78
C GLY A 118 -4.46 26.80 8.42
N ALA A 119 -5.41 26.54 7.52
CA ALA A 119 -6.49 27.47 7.17
C ALA A 119 -7.58 27.48 8.25
N LYS A 120 -8.00 28.66 8.73
CA LYS A 120 -8.87 28.77 9.92
C LYS A 120 -10.36 28.49 9.67
N ASN A 121 -10.77 28.26 8.43
CA ASN A 121 -12.17 27.99 8.03
C ASN A 121 -12.22 27.47 6.59
N TYR A 122 -13.34 26.87 6.19
CA TYR A 122 -13.49 26.26 4.86
C TYR A 122 -13.35 27.27 3.72
N GLN A 123 -13.86 28.49 3.86
CA GLN A 123 -13.72 29.53 2.82
C GLN A 123 -12.25 29.85 2.53
N THR A 124 -11.42 29.95 3.58
CA THR A 124 -9.97 30.15 3.45
C THR A 124 -9.31 28.94 2.81
N PHE A 125 -9.68 27.72 3.23
CA PHE A 125 -9.19 26.47 2.64
C PHE A 125 -9.49 26.40 1.13
N LEU A 126 -10.74 26.64 0.73
CA LEU A 126 -11.20 26.61 -0.66
C LEU A 126 -10.48 27.66 -1.52
N ALA A 127 -10.35 28.90 -1.04
CA ALA A 127 -9.61 29.95 -1.74
C ALA A 127 -8.12 29.61 -1.88
N THR A 128 -7.51 28.99 -0.87
CA THR A 128 -6.11 28.51 -0.90
C THR A 128 -5.94 27.35 -1.88
N ALA A 129 -6.90 26.42 -1.95
CA ALA A 129 -6.88 25.30 -2.87
C ALA A 129 -7.07 25.75 -4.33
N ALA A 130 -8.01 26.64 -4.59
CA ALA A 130 -8.20 27.25 -5.91
C ALA A 130 -6.94 28.02 -6.35
N TRP A 131 -6.34 28.81 -5.45
CA TRP A 131 -5.07 29.50 -5.70
C TRP A 131 -3.95 28.50 -6.03
N ALA A 132 -3.78 27.45 -5.24
CA ALA A 132 -2.74 26.45 -5.48
C ALA A 132 -2.93 25.68 -6.80
N ARG A 133 -4.18 25.37 -7.19
CA ARG A 133 -4.50 24.75 -8.50
C ARG A 133 -4.09 25.64 -9.68
N VAL A 134 -4.23 26.96 -9.55
CA VAL A 134 -3.79 27.93 -10.56
C VAL A 134 -2.26 28.07 -10.59
N HIS A 135 -1.62 28.29 -9.44
CA HIS A 135 -0.22 28.79 -9.38
C HIS A 135 0.86 27.71 -9.11
N VAL A 136 0.50 26.48 -8.72
CA VAL A 136 1.46 25.42 -8.35
C VAL A 136 1.43 24.26 -9.36
N ASN A 137 2.54 23.50 -9.45
CA ASN A 137 2.65 22.25 -10.20
C ASN A 137 1.50 21.28 -9.89
N GLU A 138 0.96 20.65 -10.94
CA GLU A 138 -0.25 19.82 -10.90
C GLU A 138 -0.09 18.60 -9.98
N GLY A 139 1.06 17.93 -10.06
CA GLY A 139 1.39 16.77 -9.23
C GLY A 139 1.66 17.14 -7.77
N GLN A 140 2.18 18.34 -7.51
CA GLN A 140 2.30 18.87 -6.15
C GLN A 140 0.94 19.24 -5.55
N PHE A 141 0.11 19.95 -6.32
CA PHE A 141 -1.22 20.37 -5.91
C PHE A 141 -2.11 19.18 -5.56
N VAL A 142 -2.23 18.16 -6.42
CA VAL A 142 -3.05 16.97 -6.14
C VAL A 142 -2.62 16.28 -4.85
N ARG A 143 -1.30 16.10 -4.65
CA ARG A 143 -0.76 15.46 -3.43
C ARG A 143 -1.03 16.29 -2.18
N ALA A 144 -0.91 17.62 -2.26
CA ALA A 144 -1.16 18.51 -1.13
C ALA A 144 -2.65 18.64 -0.80
N LEU A 145 -3.52 18.75 -1.80
CA LEU A 145 -4.98 18.79 -1.61
C LEU A 145 -5.47 17.48 -1.00
N ILE A 146 -5.08 16.33 -1.52
CA ILE A 146 -5.44 15.02 -0.97
C ILE A 146 -4.96 14.90 0.49
N ALA A 147 -3.71 15.25 0.76
CA ALA A 147 -3.19 15.23 2.12
C ALA A 147 -3.97 16.17 3.07
N ALA A 148 -4.44 17.32 2.58
CA ALA A 148 -5.17 18.29 3.39
C ALA A 148 -6.65 17.89 3.59
N VAL A 149 -7.38 17.48 2.55
CA VAL A 149 -8.79 17.02 2.64
C VAL A 149 -8.93 15.88 3.65
N LEU A 150 -7.95 14.96 3.68
CA LEU A 150 -7.93 13.82 4.60
C LEU A 150 -7.61 14.17 6.07
N GLN A 151 -7.15 15.39 6.37
CA GLN A 151 -6.66 15.79 7.69
C GLN A 151 -7.34 17.06 8.25
N HIS A 152 -7.94 17.90 7.42
CA HIS A 152 -8.51 19.19 7.81
C HIS A 152 -9.91 19.01 8.45
N PRO A 153 -10.21 19.60 9.63
CA PRO A 153 -11.49 19.40 10.32
C PRO A 153 -12.72 19.71 9.48
N GLU A 154 -12.70 20.82 8.72
CA GLU A 154 -13.82 21.24 7.86
C GLU A 154 -14.16 20.28 6.71
N THR A 155 -13.27 19.35 6.34
CA THR A 155 -13.47 18.41 5.23
C THR A 155 -13.70 16.96 5.68
N GLN A 156 -13.98 16.74 6.96
CA GLN A 156 -14.38 15.42 7.47
C GLN A 156 -15.64 14.92 6.75
N GLY A 157 -15.59 13.67 6.28
CA GLY A 157 -16.66 13.04 5.50
C GLY A 157 -16.60 13.30 3.97
N VAL A 158 -15.65 14.11 3.48
CA VAL A 158 -15.43 14.26 2.03
C VAL A 158 -14.69 13.05 1.48
N ILE A 159 -15.30 12.36 0.52
CA ILE A 159 -14.72 11.25 -0.22
C ILE A 159 -13.85 11.81 -1.35
N LEU A 160 -12.63 11.30 -1.48
CA LEU A 160 -11.75 11.62 -2.59
C LEU A 160 -12.01 10.72 -3.80
N PRO A 161 -12.17 11.29 -5.01
CA PRO A 161 -12.24 10.49 -6.23
C PRO A 161 -11.00 9.63 -6.47
N PRO A 162 -11.13 8.49 -7.16
CA PRO A 162 -10.03 7.59 -7.45
C PRO A 162 -8.98 8.26 -8.35
N LEU A 163 -7.71 8.09 -7.99
CA LEU A 163 -6.60 8.73 -8.72
C LEU A 163 -6.44 8.23 -10.16
N TYR A 164 -7.00 7.07 -10.52
CA TYR A 164 -7.03 6.58 -11.90
C TYR A 164 -8.00 7.33 -12.82
N GLU A 165 -8.99 8.05 -12.27
CA GLU A 165 -9.89 8.93 -13.06
C GLU A 165 -9.44 10.39 -13.04
N ILE A 166 -8.66 10.81 -12.04
CA ILE A 166 -8.06 12.15 -11.99
C ILE A 166 -6.74 12.23 -12.80
N LEU A 167 -5.95 11.15 -12.82
CA LEU A 167 -4.66 11.05 -13.51
C LEU A 167 -4.54 9.75 -14.34
N PRO A 168 -5.48 9.45 -15.27
CA PRO A 168 -5.50 8.20 -16.04
C PRO A 168 -4.20 7.88 -16.80
N HIS A 169 -3.50 8.91 -17.26
CA HIS A 169 -2.15 8.86 -17.85
C HIS A 169 -1.12 8.05 -17.03
N LEU A 170 -1.29 8.01 -15.70
CA LEU A 170 -0.40 7.30 -14.79
C LEU A 170 -0.89 5.88 -14.47
N TYR A 171 -2.08 5.46 -14.93
CA TYR A 171 -2.68 4.18 -14.59
C TYR A 171 -2.99 3.29 -15.81
N LEU A 172 -3.05 3.87 -17.01
CA LEU A 172 -3.35 3.18 -18.26
C LEU A 172 -2.23 3.38 -19.28
N ASP A 173 -2.03 2.38 -20.16
CA ASP A 173 -1.04 2.41 -21.23
C ASP A 173 -1.23 3.64 -22.13
N ALA A 174 -0.13 4.26 -22.55
CA ALA A 174 -0.12 5.47 -23.37
C ALA A 174 -0.90 5.31 -24.69
N ARG A 175 -1.04 4.08 -25.21
CA ARG A 175 -1.90 3.76 -26.36
C ARG A 175 -3.38 3.94 -26.07
N ILE A 176 -3.85 3.57 -24.88
CA ILE A 176 -5.25 3.77 -24.45
C ILE A 176 -5.54 5.28 -24.36
N ILE A 177 -4.62 6.05 -23.81
CA ILE A 177 -4.71 7.52 -23.77
C ILE A 177 -4.73 8.12 -25.18
N GLN A 178 -3.88 7.64 -26.09
CA GLN A 178 -3.87 8.06 -27.48
C GLN A 178 -5.17 7.68 -28.21
N GLU A 179 -5.75 6.53 -27.91
CA GLU A 179 -7.03 6.07 -28.47
C GLU A 179 -8.20 6.96 -28.01
N VAL A 180 -8.26 7.33 -26.72
CA VAL A 180 -9.20 8.36 -26.22
C VAL A 180 -9.08 9.66 -27.03
N GLN A 181 -7.85 10.15 -27.21
CA GLN A 181 -7.60 11.39 -27.97
C GLN A 181 -8.02 11.27 -29.44
N ASN A 182 -7.79 10.11 -30.06
CA ASN A 182 -8.21 9.83 -31.43
C ASN A 182 -9.75 9.76 -31.56
N VAL A 183 -10.43 9.16 -30.59
CA VAL A 183 -11.90 9.04 -30.52
C VAL A 183 -12.56 10.41 -30.38
N VAL A 184 -12.03 11.27 -29.50
CA VAL A 184 -12.49 12.66 -29.34
C VAL A 184 -12.24 13.45 -30.63
N ALA A 185 -11.07 13.32 -31.25
CA ALA A 185 -10.73 14.00 -32.49
C ALA A 185 -11.56 13.56 -33.71
N GLN A 186 -12.24 12.41 -33.64
CA GLN A 186 -13.16 11.92 -34.68
C GLN A 186 -14.60 12.43 -34.52
N GLY A 187 -14.97 13.04 -33.38
CA GLY A 187 -16.31 13.61 -33.18
C GLY A 187 -17.43 12.57 -33.15
N VAL A 188 -17.21 11.40 -32.53
CA VAL A 188 -18.20 10.30 -32.47
C VAL A 188 -19.23 10.56 -31.36
N GLU A 189 -20.04 11.60 -31.53
CA GLU A 189 -20.90 12.21 -30.51
C GLU A 189 -22.01 11.31 -29.91
N HIS A 190 -22.39 10.21 -30.56
CA HIS A 190 -23.70 9.57 -30.34
C HIS A 190 -23.71 8.22 -29.60
N ASN A 191 -22.56 7.70 -29.15
CA ASN A 191 -22.50 6.44 -28.37
C ASN A 191 -21.40 6.51 -27.27
N PRO A 192 -21.60 5.86 -26.11
CA PRO A 192 -20.52 5.64 -25.16
C PRO A 192 -19.45 4.72 -25.78
N VAL A 193 -18.18 5.09 -25.66
CA VAL A 193 -17.06 4.34 -26.24
C VAL A 193 -16.35 3.56 -25.15
N VAL A 194 -16.25 2.24 -25.33
CA VAL A 194 -15.59 1.33 -24.39
C VAL A 194 -14.29 0.83 -25.01
N ILE A 195 -13.16 1.16 -24.39
CA ILE A 195 -11.81 0.78 -24.85
C ILE A 195 -11.30 -0.38 -23.97
N PRO A 196 -11.08 -1.60 -24.51
CA PRO A 196 -10.58 -2.72 -23.73
C PRO A 196 -9.09 -2.55 -23.39
N VAL A 197 -8.75 -2.67 -22.11
CA VAL A 197 -7.37 -2.58 -21.61
C VAL A 197 -6.76 -3.97 -21.47
N ASN A 198 -5.65 -4.18 -22.17
CA ASN A 198 -4.84 -5.39 -22.08
C ASN A 198 -3.59 -5.12 -21.23
N TYR A 199 -3.00 -6.17 -20.66
CA TYR A 199 -1.69 -6.05 -20.01
C TYR A 199 -0.56 -6.14 -21.04
N THR A 200 0.28 -5.11 -21.08
CA THR A 200 1.19 -4.81 -22.20
C THR A 200 2.61 -4.43 -21.78
N ALA A 201 2.89 -4.26 -20.49
CA ALA A 201 4.22 -3.91 -19.99
C ALA A 201 5.26 -4.98 -20.33
N ASN A 202 6.46 -4.58 -20.77
CA ASN A 202 7.56 -5.53 -20.92
C ASN A 202 8.07 -5.90 -19.52
N LEU A 203 8.16 -7.20 -19.24
CA LEU A 203 8.37 -7.78 -17.92
C LEU A 203 9.36 -8.95 -17.99
N PRO A 204 10.05 -9.30 -16.89
CA PRO A 204 10.90 -10.48 -16.84
C PRO A 204 10.10 -11.77 -17.07
N ASN A 205 10.77 -12.83 -17.53
CA ASN A 205 10.15 -14.11 -17.83
C ASN A 205 9.31 -14.63 -16.64
N GLY A 206 8.04 -14.93 -16.89
CA GLY A 206 7.07 -15.38 -15.88
C GLY A 206 6.30 -14.25 -15.17
N GLU A 207 6.90 -13.07 -14.98
CA GLU A 207 6.27 -11.96 -14.24
C GLU A 207 5.01 -11.41 -14.95
N HIS A 208 4.87 -11.62 -16.26
CA HIS A 208 3.65 -11.28 -17.01
C HIS A 208 2.40 -11.94 -16.42
N GLN A 209 2.52 -13.16 -15.89
CA GLN A 209 1.41 -13.92 -15.28
C GLN A 209 0.85 -13.26 -14.02
N LEU A 210 1.57 -12.29 -13.44
CA LEU A 210 1.17 -11.52 -12.25
C LEU A 210 0.56 -10.16 -12.62
N SER A 211 0.40 -9.84 -13.91
CA SER A 211 -0.07 -8.52 -14.35
C SER A 211 -1.44 -8.15 -13.77
N TYR A 212 -2.33 -9.13 -13.58
CA TYR A 212 -3.63 -8.94 -12.94
C TYR A 212 -3.55 -8.42 -11.49
N PHE A 213 -2.40 -8.60 -10.83
CA PHE A 213 -2.13 -8.13 -9.47
C PHE A 213 -1.25 -6.88 -9.51
N THR A 214 -0.08 -6.94 -10.17
CA THR A 214 0.90 -5.85 -10.15
C THR A 214 0.40 -4.60 -10.89
N GLN A 215 -0.36 -4.77 -11.96
CA GLN A 215 -0.90 -3.67 -12.77
C GLN A 215 -2.34 -3.28 -12.38
N ASP A 216 -2.91 -3.84 -11.30
CA ASP A 216 -4.25 -3.47 -10.85
C ASP A 216 -4.34 -1.99 -10.43
N ILE A 217 -5.33 -1.28 -10.98
CA ILE A 217 -5.57 0.13 -10.70
C ILE A 217 -5.97 0.39 -9.24
N GLY A 218 -6.66 -0.55 -8.59
CA GLY A 218 -7.06 -0.47 -7.19
C GLY A 218 -5.87 -0.66 -6.24
N LEU A 219 -5.01 -1.65 -6.50
CA LEU A 219 -3.76 -1.82 -5.77
C LEU A 219 -2.82 -0.61 -5.95
N SER A 220 -2.74 -0.07 -7.17
CA SER A 220 -2.04 1.19 -7.47
C SER A 220 -2.62 2.38 -6.68
N ASN A 221 -3.95 2.51 -6.57
CA ASN A 221 -4.61 3.59 -5.83
C ASN A 221 -4.41 3.46 -4.30
N TYR A 222 -4.62 2.26 -3.76
CA TYR A 222 -4.30 1.90 -2.37
C TYR A 222 -2.85 2.25 -2.02
N TYR A 223 -1.89 1.83 -2.85
CA TYR A 223 -0.49 2.08 -2.57
C TYR A 223 -0.07 3.55 -2.77
N ALA A 224 -0.76 4.31 -3.63
CA ALA A 224 -0.61 5.76 -3.68
C ALA A 224 -0.93 6.42 -2.34
N LEU A 225 -2.03 5.99 -1.69
CA LEU A 225 -2.48 6.53 -0.41
C LEU A 225 -1.59 6.06 0.74
N VAL A 226 -1.18 4.79 0.80
CA VAL A 226 -0.21 4.29 1.79
C VAL A 226 1.14 5.02 1.67
N ASN A 227 1.61 5.29 0.46
CA ASN A 227 2.82 6.07 0.22
C ASN A 227 2.66 7.53 0.67
N LEU A 228 1.50 8.13 0.43
CA LEU A 228 1.19 9.50 0.90
C LEU A 228 1.09 9.58 2.43
N ALA A 229 0.41 8.64 3.08
CA ALA A 229 0.23 8.59 4.54
C ALA A 229 1.56 8.63 5.31
N GLY A 230 2.59 7.95 4.79
CA GLY A 230 3.95 8.00 5.36
C GLY A 230 4.67 9.35 5.22
N SER A 231 4.16 10.29 4.44
CA SER A 231 4.76 11.60 4.18
C SER A 231 3.88 12.81 4.52
N ALA A 232 2.57 12.61 4.70
CA ALA A 232 1.58 13.68 4.85
C ALA A 232 1.57 14.40 6.23
N LEU A 233 2.51 14.11 7.12
CA LEU A 233 2.40 14.38 8.56
C LEU A 233 3.38 15.43 9.12
N GLN A 234 2.84 16.41 9.84
CA GLN A 234 3.51 17.08 10.97
C GLN A 234 2.52 17.96 11.74
N GLN A 235 2.41 17.80 13.08
CA GLN A 235 2.70 18.87 14.06
C GLN A 235 2.38 18.53 15.53
N ASN A 236 1.38 17.69 15.84
CA ASN A 236 0.91 17.53 17.24
C ASN A 236 1.66 16.49 18.08
N GLU A 237 2.42 15.59 17.47
CA GLU A 237 3.56 15.01 18.17
C GLU A 237 4.65 16.07 18.23
N GLN A 238 5.01 16.49 19.45
CA GLN A 238 6.31 17.09 19.71
C GLN A 238 7.38 16.20 19.07
N GLN A 239 8.45 16.78 18.51
CA GLN A 239 9.60 15.98 18.08
C GLN A 239 10.04 15.13 19.27
N GLN A 240 9.79 13.81 19.22
CA GLN A 240 9.93 12.94 20.38
C GLN A 240 11.40 12.99 20.80
N THR A 241 11.68 13.78 21.85
CA THR A 241 13.05 13.94 22.32
C THR A 241 13.55 12.60 22.83
N PRO A 242 14.86 12.29 22.80
CA PRO A 242 15.34 10.95 23.18
C PRO A 242 14.89 10.46 24.57
N GLY A 243 14.51 11.37 25.49
CA GLY A 243 13.91 11.03 26.79
C GLY A 243 12.40 10.72 26.78
N GLN A 244 11.61 11.12 25.77
CA GLN A 244 10.18 10.78 25.69
C GLN A 244 9.95 9.30 25.34
N TYR A 245 10.90 8.64 24.68
CA TYR A 245 10.91 7.18 24.48
C TYR A 245 11.02 6.38 25.79
N GLN A 246 11.27 7.03 26.93
CA GLN A 246 11.30 6.41 28.27
C GLN A 246 9.95 6.50 29.01
N GLY A 247 8.90 7.03 28.39
CA GLY A 247 7.54 7.03 28.94
C GLY A 247 6.79 5.71 28.67
N ASN A 248 5.79 5.40 29.52
CA ASN A 248 4.95 4.19 29.42
C ASN A 248 3.96 4.22 28.23
N GLN A 249 4.45 4.39 27.00
CA GLN A 249 3.67 4.32 25.77
C GLN A 249 3.81 2.93 25.11
N GLU A 250 3.47 1.87 25.85
CA GLU A 250 3.47 0.49 25.34
C GLU A 250 2.24 0.19 24.46
N SER A 251 1.15 0.97 24.58
CA SER A 251 -0.15 0.70 23.94
C SER A 251 -0.36 1.38 22.58
N GLN A 252 0.64 2.06 22.00
CA GLN A 252 0.48 2.76 20.72
C GLN A 252 1.37 2.18 19.62
N ILE A 253 0.73 1.62 18.60
CA ILE A 253 1.35 1.17 17.36
C ILE A 253 1.75 2.42 16.54
N GLY A 254 3.05 2.69 16.46
CA GLY A 254 3.59 3.84 15.75
C GLY A 254 3.70 3.66 14.23
N GLN A 255 4.05 4.74 13.53
CA GLN A 255 4.04 4.82 12.06
C GLN A 255 5.10 3.92 11.40
N GLY A 256 6.24 3.68 12.04
CA GLY A 256 7.29 2.76 11.56
C GLY A 256 6.89 1.29 11.66
N ALA A 257 6.20 0.90 12.74
CA ALA A 257 5.65 -0.45 12.89
C ALA A 257 4.52 -0.70 11.87
N LEU A 258 3.68 0.31 11.64
CA LEU A 258 2.68 0.32 10.57
C LEU A 258 3.32 0.23 9.17
N TYR A 259 4.37 1.01 8.90
CA TYR A 259 5.13 0.95 7.64
C TYR A 259 5.69 -0.45 7.38
N TYR A 260 6.30 -1.09 8.38
CA TYR A 260 6.75 -2.49 8.29
C TYR A 260 5.57 -3.41 7.92
N TYR A 261 4.49 -3.38 8.69
CA TYR A 261 3.38 -4.31 8.55
C TYR A 261 2.71 -4.22 7.18
N LEU A 262 2.42 -3.02 6.68
CA LEU A 262 1.76 -2.83 5.38
C LEU A 262 2.63 -3.32 4.20
N HIS A 263 3.95 -3.08 4.24
CA HIS A 263 4.84 -3.58 3.19
C HIS A 263 5.10 -5.09 3.32
N ARG A 264 5.09 -5.64 4.53
CA ARG A 264 5.17 -7.09 4.79
C ARG A 264 3.91 -7.81 4.29
N GLN A 265 2.71 -7.29 4.57
CA GLN A 265 1.44 -7.75 4.00
C GLN A 265 1.50 -7.74 2.45
N LEU A 266 1.87 -6.61 1.84
CA LEU A 266 1.94 -6.46 0.39
C LEU A 266 2.94 -7.43 -0.28
N LEU A 267 4.10 -7.65 0.35
CA LEU A 267 5.11 -8.59 -0.13
C LEU A 267 4.61 -10.06 -0.02
N ALA A 268 3.90 -10.39 1.06
CA ALA A 268 3.30 -11.72 1.25
C ALA A 268 2.16 -11.98 0.24
N TYR A 269 1.28 -11.00 -0.02
CA TYR A 269 0.27 -11.09 -1.09
C TYR A 269 0.92 -11.32 -2.47
N TYR A 270 2.06 -10.69 -2.74
CA TYR A 270 2.81 -10.91 -3.97
C TYR A 270 3.42 -12.32 -4.03
N GLU A 271 4.18 -12.78 -3.02
CA GLU A 271 4.74 -14.14 -2.97
C GLU A 271 3.64 -15.23 -3.08
N LEU A 272 2.47 -15.02 -2.46
CA LEU A 272 1.31 -15.93 -2.63
C LEU A 272 0.81 -16.00 -4.08
N ASN A 273 0.71 -14.87 -4.77
CA ASN A 273 0.35 -14.84 -6.20
C ASN A 273 1.47 -15.42 -7.09
N ARG A 274 2.75 -15.28 -6.72
CA ARG A 274 3.88 -15.98 -7.39
C ARG A 274 3.70 -17.48 -7.32
N LEU A 275 3.57 -18.03 -6.11
CA LEU A 275 3.44 -19.46 -5.88
C LEU A 275 2.18 -20.03 -6.57
N ALA A 276 1.07 -19.30 -6.56
CA ALA A 276 -0.18 -19.72 -7.19
C ALA A 276 -0.10 -19.86 -8.72
N ASN A 277 0.68 -19.00 -9.39
CA ASN A 277 0.96 -19.12 -10.84
C ASN A 277 2.20 -19.99 -11.14
N GLY A 278 2.82 -20.64 -10.14
CA GLY A 278 3.99 -21.49 -10.35
C GLY A 278 5.26 -20.70 -10.68
N LEU A 279 5.49 -19.58 -10.00
CA LEU A 279 6.71 -18.77 -10.11
C LEU A 279 7.60 -18.93 -8.87
N GLY A 280 8.91 -18.95 -9.10
CA GLY A 280 9.92 -19.02 -8.03
C GLY A 280 9.99 -17.75 -7.16
N PRO A 281 10.65 -17.84 -5.99
CA PRO A 281 10.75 -16.74 -5.03
C PRO A 281 11.38 -15.49 -5.63
N ILE A 282 11.08 -14.33 -5.04
CA ILE A 282 11.57 -13.02 -5.51
C ILE A 282 13.10 -13.01 -5.58
N GLN A 283 13.67 -12.53 -6.70
CA GLN A 283 15.11 -12.40 -6.87
C GLN A 283 15.71 -11.32 -5.94
N ASN A 284 17.00 -11.46 -5.59
CA ASN A 284 17.67 -10.49 -4.72
C ASN A 284 18.10 -9.25 -5.51
N THR A 285 17.95 -8.06 -4.91
CA THR A 285 18.39 -6.79 -5.50
C THR A 285 19.91 -6.69 -5.57
N ASP A 286 20.48 -6.64 -6.79
CA ASP A 286 21.81 -6.05 -7.03
C ASP A 286 21.66 -4.57 -7.40
N TYR A 287 22.56 -3.73 -6.87
CA TYR A 287 22.64 -2.30 -7.14
C TYR A 287 23.70 -1.95 -8.21
N ILE A 288 24.42 -2.94 -8.75
CA ILE A 288 25.38 -2.77 -9.84
C ILE A 288 24.77 -3.28 -11.15
N ASN A 289 24.31 -4.53 -11.19
CA ASN A 289 23.76 -5.20 -12.39
C ASN A 289 22.27 -5.54 -12.16
N VAL A 290 21.37 -4.63 -12.51
CA VAL A 290 19.94 -4.80 -12.18
C VAL A 290 19.26 -5.78 -13.14
N ASN A 291 19.03 -7.00 -12.65
CA ASN A 291 18.39 -8.08 -13.38
C ASN A 291 16.87 -8.08 -13.19
N ALA A 292 16.24 -6.98 -13.60
CA ALA A 292 14.80 -6.78 -13.54
C ALA A 292 14.35 -5.90 -14.72
N PRO A 293 14.32 -6.38 -15.98
CA PRO A 293 13.83 -5.58 -17.10
C PRO A 293 12.41 -5.07 -16.84
N TYR A 294 12.10 -3.85 -17.27
CA TYR A 294 10.76 -3.29 -17.19
C TYR A 294 10.54 -2.16 -18.23
N GLN A 295 9.47 -2.26 -19.02
CA GLN A 295 8.94 -1.17 -19.85
C GLN A 295 7.49 -0.90 -19.44
N PRO A 296 7.18 0.25 -18.80
CA PRO A 296 5.83 0.52 -18.32
C PRO A 296 4.79 0.81 -19.41
N HIS A 297 5.22 1.33 -20.57
CA HIS A 297 4.33 1.95 -21.58
C HIS A 297 3.38 3.01 -20.99
N LEU A 298 3.81 3.68 -19.91
CA LEU A 298 3.11 4.81 -19.29
C LEU A 298 3.80 6.12 -19.68
N ARG A 299 3.03 7.21 -19.69
CA ARG A 299 3.49 8.54 -20.11
C ARG A 299 3.09 9.59 -19.07
N HIS A 300 3.98 10.52 -18.78
CA HIS A 300 3.70 11.68 -17.93
C HIS A 300 2.72 12.64 -18.62
N THR A 301 2.00 13.44 -17.84
CA THR A 301 1.00 14.41 -18.35
C THR A 301 1.58 15.48 -19.27
N ASN A 302 2.90 15.70 -19.24
CA ASN A 302 3.63 16.60 -20.14
C ASN A 302 4.12 15.93 -21.43
N GLY A 303 3.76 14.67 -21.67
CA GLY A 303 4.10 13.93 -22.88
C GLY A 303 5.48 13.27 -22.88
N LEU A 304 6.20 13.25 -21.77
CA LEU A 304 7.44 12.47 -21.63
C LEU A 304 7.13 11.03 -21.21
N GLU A 305 7.76 10.04 -21.84
CA GLU A 305 7.63 8.63 -21.47
C GLU A 305 8.26 8.33 -20.10
N PHE A 306 7.77 7.30 -19.40
CA PHE A 306 8.45 6.82 -18.20
C PHE A 306 9.77 6.10 -18.53
N PRO A 307 10.83 6.31 -17.73
CA PRO A 307 12.10 5.62 -17.89
C PRO A 307 11.98 4.10 -17.93
N SER A 308 12.69 3.48 -18.87
CA SER A 308 12.77 2.04 -19.05
C SER A 308 13.95 1.44 -18.31
N ARG A 309 13.85 0.15 -17.97
CA ARG A 309 14.98 -0.64 -17.48
C ARG A 309 15.24 -1.83 -18.42
N PRO A 310 16.40 -1.87 -19.11
CA PRO A 310 16.75 -3.01 -19.95
C PRO A 310 17.18 -4.23 -19.12
N TRP A 311 17.34 -5.38 -19.78
CA TRP A 311 18.06 -6.52 -19.21
C TRP A 311 19.50 -6.13 -18.85
N ASN A 312 20.03 -6.72 -17.77
CA ASN A 312 21.42 -6.58 -17.33
C ASN A 312 21.89 -5.11 -17.18
N LEU A 313 21.02 -4.22 -16.67
CA LEU A 313 21.35 -2.80 -16.55
C LEU A 313 22.54 -2.57 -15.61
N GLN A 314 23.67 -2.13 -16.17
CA GLN A 314 24.85 -1.71 -15.42
C GLN A 314 24.71 -0.26 -14.95
N LEU A 315 24.53 -0.07 -13.65
CA LEU A 315 24.43 1.25 -13.02
C LEU A 315 25.79 1.87 -12.69
N SER A 316 26.85 1.05 -12.64
CA SER A 316 28.25 1.49 -12.51
C SER A 316 28.91 1.49 -13.90
N PRO A 317 29.76 2.48 -14.26
CA PRO A 317 30.23 3.59 -13.43
C PRO A 317 29.27 4.79 -13.35
N VAL A 318 28.25 4.87 -14.21
CA VAL A 318 27.43 6.08 -14.43
C VAL A 318 26.89 6.67 -13.13
N LYS A 319 26.15 5.88 -12.33
CA LYS A 319 25.48 6.31 -11.10
C LYS A 319 26.29 6.04 -9.83
N ASN A 320 27.62 5.95 -9.92
CA ASN A 320 28.49 5.51 -8.82
C ASN A 320 28.24 6.25 -7.48
N ASN A 321 27.96 7.56 -7.52
CA ASN A 321 27.65 8.35 -6.32
C ASN A 321 26.35 7.90 -5.63
N LEU A 322 25.32 7.52 -6.40
CA LEU A 322 24.05 7.04 -5.87
C LEU A 322 24.16 5.57 -5.41
N VAL A 323 24.89 4.72 -6.14
CA VAL A 323 25.23 3.34 -5.71
C VAL A 323 25.93 3.36 -4.35
N ASN A 324 26.96 4.22 -4.19
CA ASN A 324 27.70 4.36 -2.93
C ASN A 324 26.82 4.94 -1.81
N THR A 325 25.89 5.84 -2.13
CA THR A 325 24.93 6.41 -1.18
C THR A 325 23.97 5.34 -0.66
N VAL A 326 23.37 4.53 -1.54
CA VAL A 326 22.46 3.44 -1.18
C VAL A 326 23.16 2.40 -0.32
N LYS A 327 24.36 1.94 -0.73
CA LYS A 327 25.16 0.98 0.05
C LYS A 327 25.53 1.52 1.44
N LYS A 328 25.89 2.80 1.55
CA LYS A 328 26.24 3.44 2.83
C LYS A 328 25.03 3.61 3.77
N ILE A 329 23.83 3.79 3.22
CA ILE A 329 22.59 3.80 3.99
C ILE A 329 22.26 2.38 4.48
N GLU A 330 22.31 1.38 3.59
CA GLU A 330 22.08 -0.04 3.94
C GLU A 330 23.04 -0.51 5.04
N GLN A 331 24.35 -0.24 4.89
CA GLN A 331 25.36 -0.56 5.90
C GLN A 331 25.03 0.04 7.26
N ARG A 332 24.66 1.33 7.33
CA ARG A 332 24.32 1.99 8.61
C ARG A 332 23.09 1.42 9.28
N LEU A 333 22.12 0.93 8.50
CA LEU A 333 20.92 0.29 9.03
C LEU A 333 21.26 -1.10 9.59
N LEU A 334 22.08 -1.88 8.89
CA LEU A 334 22.62 -3.16 9.38
C LEU A 334 23.43 -2.96 10.67
N GLU A 335 24.39 -2.02 10.69
CA GLU A 335 25.20 -1.68 11.87
C GLU A 335 24.34 -1.32 13.08
N ALA A 336 23.21 -0.63 12.89
CA ALA A 336 22.27 -0.28 13.97
C ALA A 336 21.42 -1.48 14.45
N ILE A 337 21.04 -2.39 13.55
CA ILE A 337 20.32 -3.63 13.88
C ILE A 337 21.24 -4.56 14.67
N ASP A 338 22.43 -4.85 14.14
CA ASP A 338 23.37 -5.82 14.71
C ASP A 338 23.95 -5.36 16.05
N SER A 339 24.17 -4.04 16.22
CA SER A 339 24.56 -3.46 17.51
C SER A 339 23.40 -3.22 18.47
N GLY A 340 22.15 -3.42 18.02
CA GLY A 340 20.94 -3.30 18.83
C GLY A 340 20.54 -1.88 19.23
N HIS A 341 21.12 -0.84 18.60
CA HIS A 341 20.90 0.54 19.00
C HIS A 341 21.07 1.53 17.85
N VAL A 342 20.47 2.72 17.99
CA VAL A 342 20.51 3.79 16.99
C VAL A 342 21.24 5.02 17.52
N ILE A 343 21.98 5.70 16.64
CA ILE A 343 22.79 6.87 16.98
C ILE A 343 21.96 8.14 16.82
N THR A 344 21.65 8.80 17.93
CA THR A 344 20.94 10.10 17.95
C THR A 344 21.78 11.22 17.30
N PRO A 345 21.17 12.37 16.93
CA PRO A 345 21.91 13.52 16.39
C PRO A 345 22.96 14.10 17.36
N GLN A 346 22.83 13.79 18.66
CA GLN A 346 23.76 14.17 19.73
C GLN A 346 24.87 13.13 19.97
N GLY A 347 24.90 12.02 19.22
CA GLY A 347 25.89 10.95 19.38
C GLY A 347 25.60 9.96 20.52
N ALA A 348 24.49 10.12 21.24
CA ALA A 348 24.04 9.14 22.23
C ALA A 348 23.35 7.95 21.55
N PHE A 349 23.42 6.77 22.20
CA PHE A 349 22.78 5.54 21.72
C PHE A 349 21.37 5.35 22.32
N LEU A 350 20.41 4.94 21.51
CA LEU A 350 19.03 4.60 21.89
C LEU A 350 18.75 3.14 21.53
N SER A 351 18.26 2.34 22.48
CA SER A 351 18.07 0.89 22.31
C SER A 351 16.97 0.56 21.29
N LEU A 352 17.19 -0.50 20.50
CA LEU A 352 16.13 -1.19 19.74
C LEU A 352 15.51 -2.36 20.54
N TYR A 353 16.14 -2.77 21.64
CA TYR A 353 15.67 -3.82 22.55
C TYR A 353 14.69 -3.24 23.58
N GLN A 354 13.58 -2.69 23.08
CA GLN A 354 12.50 -2.04 23.84
C GLN A 354 11.17 -2.07 23.03
N PRO A 355 9.99 -1.86 23.64
CA PRO A 355 8.69 -1.95 22.94
C PRO A 355 8.56 -1.11 21.67
N GLN A 356 9.17 0.08 21.66
CA GLN A 356 9.14 1.01 20.54
C GLN A 356 10.22 0.70 19.47
N GLY A 357 11.07 -0.31 19.66
CA GLY A 357 12.21 -0.61 18.78
C GLY A 357 11.83 -0.87 17.32
N LEU A 358 10.76 -1.65 17.09
CA LEU A 358 10.23 -1.88 15.73
C LEU A 358 9.72 -0.59 15.08
N ASN A 359 9.16 0.35 15.87
CA ASN A 359 8.75 1.65 15.35
C ASN A 359 9.95 2.50 14.94
N ILE A 360 10.93 2.62 15.83
CA ILE A 360 12.18 3.37 15.59
C ILE A 360 12.86 2.84 14.32
N LEU A 361 13.01 1.53 14.19
CA LEU A 361 13.61 0.90 13.02
C LEU A 361 12.82 1.20 11.73
N GLY A 362 11.49 1.16 11.79
CA GLY A 362 10.64 1.49 10.64
C GLY A 362 10.76 2.94 10.18
N GLU A 363 10.80 3.89 11.13
CA GLU A 363 10.97 5.31 10.83
C GLU A 363 12.38 5.62 10.27
N LEU A 364 13.42 4.90 10.73
CA LEU A 364 14.76 4.96 10.14
C LEU A 364 14.81 4.42 8.70
N ILE A 365 14.27 3.23 8.45
CA ILE A 365 14.31 2.57 7.14
C ILE A 365 13.50 3.34 6.10
N GLN A 366 12.32 3.85 6.48
CA GLN A 366 11.50 4.72 5.63
C GLN A 366 12.20 6.07 5.38
N GLY A 367 12.91 6.60 6.38
CA GLY A 367 13.71 7.81 6.28
C GLY A 367 12.90 9.09 6.14
N THR A 368 11.79 9.17 6.88
CA THR A 368 10.90 10.33 6.92
C THR A 368 11.34 11.31 8.01
N GLY A 369 10.60 12.41 8.18
CA GLY A 369 10.86 13.41 9.23
C GLY A 369 10.74 12.90 10.67
N LYS A 370 10.30 11.65 10.90
CA LYS A 370 10.27 10.98 12.21
C LYS A 370 11.54 10.22 12.56
N SER A 371 12.35 9.84 11.57
CA SER A 371 13.63 9.13 11.77
C SER A 371 14.46 9.81 12.87
N VAL A 372 14.94 9.04 13.85
CA VAL A 372 15.69 9.56 15.01
C VAL A 372 16.92 10.38 14.58
N ASN A 373 17.57 10.02 13.47
CA ASN A 373 18.70 10.76 12.93
C ASN A 373 18.71 10.71 11.37
N PRO A 374 17.88 11.53 10.70
CA PRO A 374 17.66 11.42 9.26
C PRO A 374 18.87 11.88 8.45
N ARG A 375 19.77 12.67 9.05
CA ARG A 375 21.05 13.07 8.45
C ARG A 375 22.06 11.92 8.41
N TYR A 376 21.98 10.98 9.37
CA TYR A 376 22.86 9.81 9.42
C TYR A 376 22.27 8.62 8.65
N TYR A 377 21.02 8.25 8.93
CA TYR A 377 20.38 7.09 8.30
C TYR A 377 19.80 7.37 6.91
N GLY A 378 19.51 8.62 6.55
CA GLY A 378 18.97 8.98 5.24
C GLY A 378 17.57 8.41 4.99
N SER A 379 17.34 7.94 3.76
CA SER A 379 16.15 7.15 3.38
C SER A 379 16.58 6.09 2.37
N LEU A 380 16.59 4.83 2.80
CA LEU A 380 16.91 3.69 1.92
C LEU A 380 15.89 3.62 0.77
N GLN A 381 14.61 3.78 1.12
CA GLN A 381 13.48 3.82 0.20
C GLN A 381 13.71 4.82 -0.95
N ALA A 382 13.96 6.10 -0.66
CA ALA A 382 14.07 7.12 -1.70
C ALA A 382 15.30 6.92 -2.60
N ALA A 383 16.48 6.67 -1.98
CA ALA A 383 17.72 6.51 -2.71
C ALA A 383 17.73 5.24 -3.59
N ALA A 384 17.22 4.11 -3.09
CA ALA A 384 17.16 2.86 -3.84
C ALA A 384 16.12 2.90 -4.98
N ARG A 385 14.97 3.57 -4.79
CA ARG A 385 13.97 3.78 -5.86
C ARG A 385 14.55 4.61 -7.01
N GLN A 386 15.22 5.72 -6.71
CA GLN A 386 15.88 6.56 -7.73
C GLN A 386 17.01 5.81 -8.47
N LEU A 387 17.72 4.91 -7.76
CA LEU A 387 18.79 4.10 -8.33
C LEU A 387 18.26 3.01 -9.27
N LEU A 388 17.39 2.14 -8.76
CA LEU A 388 16.80 1.00 -9.48
C LEU A 388 15.82 1.43 -10.58
N GLY A 389 15.24 2.62 -10.47
CA GLY A 389 14.26 3.14 -11.42
C GLY A 389 14.83 3.59 -12.77
N ASN A 390 16.16 3.70 -12.89
CA ASN A 390 16.85 4.13 -14.10
C ASN A 390 16.41 5.50 -14.69
N ALA A 391 15.84 6.39 -13.88
CA ALA A 391 15.56 7.78 -14.30
C ALA A 391 16.85 8.49 -14.81
N PRO A 392 16.79 9.31 -15.87
CA PRO A 392 17.96 9.96 -16.43
C PRO A 392 18.57 10.98 -15.47
N GLU A 393 19.90 11.13 -15.51
CA GLU A 393 20.59 12.22 -14.83
C GLU A 393 20.59 13.45 -15.76
N VAL A 394 19.92 14.52 -15.33
CA VAL A 394 19.68 15.72 -16.12
C VAL A 394 20.07 16.99 -15.35
N GLN A 395 20.38 18.06 -16.08
CA GLN A 395 20.79 19.34 -15.47
C GLN A 395 19.61 20.23 -15.06
N THR A 396 18.38 19.92 -15.50
CA THR A 396 17.19 20.76 -15.30
C THR A 396 15.94 19.92 -15.03
N ILE A 397 15.00 20.50 -14.27
CA ILE A 397 13.74 19.85 -13.86
C ILE A 397 12.78 19.62 -15.05
N TYR A 398 12.94 20.37 -16.15
CA TYR A 398 12.10 20.21 -17.34
C TYR A 398 12.37 18.90 -18.10
N ASP A 399 13.62 18.42 -18.11
CA ASP A 399 14.02 17.17 -18.77
C ASP A 399 13.89 15.94 -17.84
N TYR A 400 13.59 16.16 -16.55
CA TYR A 400 13.59 15.10 -15.55
C TYR A 400 12.33 14.25 -15.64
N THR A 401 12.53 12.97 -15.96
CA THR A 401 11.48 11.95 -16.00
C THR A 401 11.67 10.99 -14.83
N PRO A 402 10.84 11.06 -13.77
CA PRO A 402 10.89 10.08 -12.71
C PRO A 402 10.38 8.72 -13.18
N SER A 403 11.01 7.68 -12.66
CA SER A 403 10.63 6.29 -12.86
C SER A 403 9.38 5.90 -12.07
N VAL A 404 8.76 4.77 -12.42
CA VAL A 404 7.57 4.30 -11.69
C VAL A 404 7.86 4.02 -10.21
N LEU A 405 9.07 3.59 -9.87
CA LEU A 405 9.48 3.33 -8.48
C LEU A 405 9.45 4.59 -7.61
N GLU A 406 9.60 5.77 -8.21
CA GLU A 406 9.60 7.06 -7.50
C GLU A 406 8.19 7.63 -7.27
N LEU A 407 7.15 6.96 -7.77
CA LEU A 407 5.75 7.37 -7.65
C LEU A 407 4.89 6.28 -6.99
N GLY A 408 4.34 6.57 -5.80
CA GLY A 408 3.50 5.62 -5.06
C GLY A 408 2.33 5.01 -5.84
N ASN A 409 1.76 5.74 -6.79
CA ASN A 409 0.65 5.25 -7.62
C ASN A 409 1.03 4.22 -8.70
N VAL A 410 2.32 4.03 -9.02
CA VAL A 410 2.77 3.08 -10.06
C VAL A 410 3.91 2.15 -9.64
N ALA A 411 4.52 2.38 -8.48
CA ALA A 411 5.66 1.59 -8.01
C ALA A 411 5.35 0.07 -7.93
N VAL A 412 4.12 -0.33 -7.57
CA VAL A 412 3.70 -1.74 -7.50
C VAL A 412 3.67 -2.48 -8.84
N ARG A 413 3.80 -1.77 -9.97
CA ARG A 413 3.81 -2.38 -11.31
C ARG A 413 5.17 -2.97 -11.69
N ASP A 414 6.23 -2.55 -11.02
CA ASP A 414 7.61 -2.88 -11.35
C ASP A 414 8.13 -4.05 -10.48
N PRO A 415 8.60 -5.18 -11.04
CA PRO A 415 9.21 -6.27 -10.28
C PRO A 415 10.35 -5.85 -9.33
N ALA A 416 11.12 -4.80 -9.68
CA ALA A 416 12.18 -4.26 -8.82
C ALA A 416 11.66 -3.59 -7.54
N PHE A 417 10.38 -3.18 -7.49
CA PHE A 417 9.72 -2.77 -6.24
C PHE A 417 9.74 -3.93 -5.24
N TYR A 418 9.31 -5.11 -5.68
CA TYR A 418 9.24 -6.30 -4.82
C TYR A 418 10.63 -6.83 -4.47
N GLN A 419 11.62 -6.75 -5.39
CA GLN A 419 13.02 -7.04 -5.06
C GLN A 419 13.57 -6.11 -3.97
N LEU A 420 13.29 -4.80 -4.07
CA LEU A 420 13.68 -3.81 -3.05
C LEU A 420 12.95 -4.06 -1.73
N TYR A 421 11.64 -4.33 -1.76
CA TYR A 421 10.87 -4.56 -0.54
C TYR A 421 11.19 -5.91 0.12
N LYS A 422 11.62 -6.93 -0.62
CA LYS A 422 12.24 -8.14 -0.05
C LYS A 422 13.44 -7.77 0.82
N LYS A 423 14.38 -6.97 0.28
CA LYS A 423 15.56 -6.50 1.01
C LYS A 423 15.19 -5.62 2.22
N VAL A 424 14.20 -4.75 2.09
CA VAL A 424 13.67 -3.94 3.21
C VAL A 424 13.09 -4.83 4.32
N ILE A 425 12.29 -5.84 3.98
CA ILE A 425 11.72 -6.79 4.95
C ILE A 425 12.80 -7.68 5.58
N GLN A 426 13.88 -8.02 4.87
CA GLN A 426 15.03 -8.74 5.44
C GLN A 426 15.73 -7.96 6.58
N LEU A 427 15.80 -6.62 6.50
CA LEU A 427 16.32 -5.80 7.62
C LEU A 427 15.43 -5.92 8.87
N PHE A 428 14.11 -5.90 8.71
CA PHE A 428 13.19 -6.14 9.83
C PHE A 428 13.27 -7.58 10.36
N GLN A 429 13.43 -8.58 9.49
CA GLN A 429 13.61 -9.98 9.89
C GLN A 429 14.87 -10.18 10.73
N GLN A 430 15.98 -9.52 10.37
CA GLN A 430 17.24 -9.59 11.11
C GLN A 430 17.08 -9.06 12.55
N TYR A 431 16.40 -7.92 12.72
CA TYR A 431 16.01 -7.40 14.04
C TYR A 431 15.01 -8.31 14.78
N GLN A 432 13.98 -8.82 14.10
CA GLN A 432 12.99 -9.71 14.71
C GLN A 432 13.61 -11.04 15.17
N ASN A 433 14.65 -11.53 14.48
CA ASN A 433 15.39 -12.73 14.85
C ASN A 433 16.37 -12.54 16.03
N SER A 434 16.65 -11.29 16.46
CA SER A 434 17.37 -11.02 17.71
C SER A 434 16.45 -10.66 18.88
N LEU A 435 15.13 -10.65 18.68
CA LEU A 435 14.13 -10.59 19.75
C LEU A 435 13.85 -12.00 20.32
N PRO A 436 13.39 -12.10 21.58
CA PRO A 436 12.92 -13.35 22.16
C PRO A 436 11.74 -13.92 21.37
N ALA A 437 11.82 -15.23 21.08
CA ALA A 437 10.74 -15.98 20.47
C ALA A 437 9.53 -16.05 21.40
N TYR A 438 8.32 -16.00 20.84
CA TYR A 438 7.10 -16.31 21.60
C TYR A 438 7.14 -17.75 22.08
N GLN A 439 6.93 -17.95 23.39
CA GLN A 439 6.81 -19.26 24.01
C GLN A 439 5.34 -19.72 24.04
N TYR A 440 5.09 -20.99 24.39
CA TYR A 440 3.74 -21.54 24.62
C TYR A 440 2.87 -20.60 25.48
N ASN A 441 3.39 -20.13 26.63
CA ASN A 441 2.67 -19.25 27.55
C ASN A 441 2.48 -17.80 27.03
N ASP A 442 3.20 -17.37 26.00
CA ASP A 442 3.00 -16.05 25.37
C ASP A 442 1.93 -16.06 24.28
N VAL A 443 1.47 -17.25 23.85
CA VAL A 443 0.37 -17.43 22.88
C VAL A 443 -0.86 -18.05 23.52
N LEU A 444 -0.70 -18.81 24.62
CA LEU A 444 -1.79 -19.45 25.37
C LEU A 444 -2.85 -18.44 25.85
N LEU A 445 -4.12 -18.77 25.59
CA LEU A 445 -5.28 -18.18 26.26
C LEU A 445 -5.90 -19.23 27.19
N PRO A 446 -5.67 -19.16 28.52
CA PRO A 446 -6.09 -20.21 29.46
C PRO A 446 -7.60 -20.46 29.44
N GLY A 447 -7.97 -21.75 29.36
CA GLY A 447 -9.37 -22.17 29.31
C GLY A 447 -10.10 -21.82 28.01
N VAL A 448 -9.39 -21.66 26.88
CA VAL A 448 -9.95 -21.50 25.53
C VAL A 448 -9.32 -22.50 24.57
N SER A 449 -10.16 -23.22 23.81
CA SER A 449 -9.70 -24.21 22.83
C SER A 449 -10.53 -24.20 21.54
N ILE A 450 -9.86 -24.05 20.39
CA ILE A 450 -10.50 -24.16 19.07
C ILE A 450 -10.70 -25.65 18.75
N GLN A 451 -11.96 -26.09 18.71
CA GLN A 451 -12.33 -27.48 18.45
C GLN A 451 -12.40 -27.78 16.95
N ASN A 452 -12.84 -26.83 16.14
CA ASN A 452 -13.01 -26.99 14.69
C ASN A 452 -13.03 -25.62 14.00
N VAL A 453 -12.54 -25.55 12.75
CA VAL A 453 -12.69 -24.40 11.86
C VAL A 453 -13.22 -24.90 10.53
N GLN A 454 -14.44 -24.54 10.19
CA GLN A 454 -15.00 -24.77 8.86
C GLN A 454 -14.92 -23.47 8.06
N ILE A 455 -14.75 -23.60 6.74
CA ILE A 455 -14.74 -22.48 5.80
C ILE A 455 -15.53 -22.88 4.55
N SER A 456 -16.29 -21.95 3.97
CA SER A 456 -16.91 -22.17 2.66
C SER A 456 -15.86 -22.27 1.55
N GLN A 457 -16.26 -22.75 0.36
CA GLN A 457 -15.34 -22.88 -0.77
C GLN A 457 -14.73 -21.51 -1.15
N LEU A 458 -13.40 -21.46 -1.27
CA LEU A 458 -12.68 -20.27 -1.73
C LEU A 458 -12.60 -20.30 -3.26
N VAL A 459 -13.31 -19.39 -3.93
CA VAL A 459 -13.39 -19.33 -5.40
C VAL A 459 -13.02 -17.93 -5.89
N THR A 460 -12.01 -17.86 -6.75
CA THR A 460 -11.58 -16.63 -7.45
C THR A 460 -12.04 -16.63 -8.90
N PHE A 461 -12.21 -15.44 -9.48
CA PHE A 461 -12.61 -15.26 -10.89
C PHE A 461 -12.16 -13.88 -11.40
N PHE A 462 -12.42 -13.57 -12.67
CA PHE A 462 -12.13 -12.27 -13.26
C PHE A 462 -13.42 -11.51 -13.59
N ASN A 463 -13.57 -10.32 -13.02
CA ASN A 463 -14.68 -9.41 -13.26
C ASN A 463 -14.33 -8.35 -14.30
N ASP A 464 -15.34 -7.89 -15.03
CA ASP A 464 -15.26 -6.63 -15.80
C ASP A 464 -15.40 -5.44 -14.86
N TYR A 465 -14.57 -4.43 -15.06
CA TYR A 465 -14.60 -3.16 -14.34
C TYR A 465 -14.37 -2.01 -15.32
N TYR A 466 -15.05 -0.89 -15.08
CA TYR A 466 -15.03 0.27 -15.97
C TYR A 466 -14.44 1.50 -15.25
N VAL A 467 -13.68 2.31 -15.99
CA VAL A 467 -13.03 3.54 -15.50
C VAL A 467 -13.38 4.70 -16.43
N ASP A 468 -13.81 5.83 -15.89
CA ASP A 468 -14.13 7.02 -16.68
C ASP A 468 -12.89 7.78 -17.14
N LEU A 469 -12.82 8.06 -18.44
CA LEU A 469 -11.66 8.70 -19.09
C LEU A 469 -11.91 10.17 -19.45
N ASP A 470 -12.96 10.79 -18.89
CA ASP A 470 -13.33 12.19 -19.10
C ASP A 470 -12.13 13.14 -18.87
N SER A 471 -11.29 12.87 -17.85
CA SER A 471 -10.07 13.62 -17.54
C SER A 471 -8.88 13.41 -18.49
N ALA A 472 -8.95 12.41 -19.39
CA ALA A 472 -7.99 12.22 -20.48
C ALA A 472 -8.39 12.99 -21.75
N THR A 473 -9.60 13.53 -21.81
CA THR A 473 -10.05 14.35 -22.93
C THR A 473 -9.44 15.76 -22.86
N VAL A 474 -8.93 16.23 -24.00
CA VAL A 474 -8.45 17.63 -24.14
C VAL A 474 -9.61 18.44 -24.69
N GLN A 475 -10.20 19.31 -23.86
CA GLN A 475 -11.23 20.22 -24.35
C GLN A 475 -10.58 21.34 -25.16
N GLN A 476 -10.89 21.38 -26.46
CA GLN A 476 -10.43 22.47 -27.31
C GLN A 476 -11.21 23.74 -26.98
N GLN A 477 -10.59 24.65 -26.20
CA GLN A 477 -11.17 25.94 -25.79
C GLN A 477 -11.75 26.78 -26.97
N GLY A 478 -11.32 26.52 -28.22
CA GLY A 478 -11.80 27.20 -29.42
C GLY A 478 -13.28 26.98 -29.78
N GLN A 479 -13.94 25.91 -29.35
CA GLN A 479 -15.33 25.65 -29.76
C GLN A 479 -16.38 26.51 -29.01
N GLN A 480 -16.15 26.83 -27.74
CA GLN A 480 -17.11 27.63 -26.97
C GLN A 480 -17.21 29.08 -27.47
N GLN A 481 -16.09 29.68 -27.87
CA GLN A 481 -16.08 31.08 -28.35
C GLN A 481 -16.78 31.28 -29.70
N GLN A 482 -16.92 30.25 -30.55
CA GLN A 482 -17.62 30.38 -31.83
C GLN A 482 -19.14 30.20 -31.73
N GLN A 483 -19.66 29.51 -30.71
CA GLN A 483 -21.11 29.39 -30.49
C GLN A 483 -21.71 30.50 -29.61
N ALA A 484 -20.90 31.13 -28.75
CA ALA A 484 -21.32 32.27 -27.93
C ALA A 484 -21.89 33.45 -28.75
N GLY A 485 -21.54 33.57 -30.04
CA GLY A 485 -22.07 34.58 -30.96
C GLY A 485 -23.50 34.33 -31.50
N GLN A 486 -24.12 33.17 -31.24
CA GLN A 486 -25.44 32.82 -31.83
C GLN A 486 -26.46 32.22 -30.84
N GLN A 487 -26.27 32.37 -29.52
CA GLN A 487 -27.24 31.89 -28.51
C GLN A 487 -27.74 32.97 -27.55
N GLN A 488 -28.26 34.09 -28.10
CA GLN A 488 -29.04 35.08 -27.34
C GLN A 488 -30.49 35.18 -27.82
N GLN A 489 -31.22 34.05 -27.87
CA GLN A 489 -32.68 33.97 -27.70
C GLN A 489 -33.22 32.53 -27.82
N GLN A 490 -33.17 31.77 -26.72
CA GLN A 490 -34.21 30.78 -26.39
C GLN A 490 -34.15 30.41 -24.90
N GLN A 491 -35.23 29.81 -24.40
CA GLN A 491 -35.57 29.79 -22.98
C GLN A 491 -35.05 28.55 -22.24
N ALA A 492 -35.04 28.66 -20.91
CA ALA A 492 -34.67 27.64 -19.93
C ALA A 492 -35.01 26.19 -20.33
N GLY A 493 -34.01 25.48 -20.84
CA GLY A 493 -33.99 24.05 -21.06
C GLY A 493 -32.59 23.53 -20.77
N GLN A 494 -32.49 22.40 -20.05
CA GLN A 494 -31.20 21.83 -19.63
C GLN A 494 -30.46 21.17 -20.80
N GLN A 495 -29.81 21.97 -21.65
CA GLN A 495 -28.77 21.44 -22.53
C GLN A 495 -27.48 21.24 -21.74
N GLN A 496 -27.43 20.14 -20.98
CA GLN A 496 -26.14 19.51 -20.69
C GLN A 496 -25.50 19.18 -22.05
N GLN A 497 -24.32 19.76 -22.32
CA GLN A 497 -23.48 19.26 -23.40
C GLN A 497 -23.18 17.79 -23.10
N GLN A 498 -23.69 16.88 -23.94
CA GLN A 498 -23.45 15.45 -23.77
C GLN A 498 -21.99 15.17 -24.10
N GLN A 499 -21.13 15.27 -23.07
CA GLN A 499 -19.75 14.86 -23.17
C GLN A 499 -19.74 13.37 -23.53
N GLN A 500 -19.01 13.04 -24.60
CA GLN A 500 -18.84 11.68 -25.07
C GLN A 500 -18.25 10.83 -23.94
N GLN A 501 -19.06 9.92 -23.37
CA GLN A 501 -18.59 9.04 -22.30
C GLN A 501 -17.61 8.03 -22.88
N ILE A 502 -16.34 8.14 -22.51
CA ILE A 502 -15.30 7.20 -22.91
C ILE A 502 -14.82 6.46 -21.66
N LYS A 503 -14.96 5.13 -21.65
CA LYS A 503 -14.65 4.28 -20.50
C LYS A 503 -13.58 3.24 -20.87
N ALA A 504 -12.61 3.03 -20.00
CA ALA A 504 -11.70 1.89 -20.10
C ALA A 504 -12.38 0.64 -19.51
N GLN A 505 -12.31 -0.51 -20.18
CA GLN A 505 -12.76 -1.80 -19.65
C GLN A 505 -11.54 -2.63 -19.22
N LEU A 506 -11.50 -3.04 -17.96
CA LEU A 506 -10.43 -3.86 -17.38
C LEU A 506 -10.98 -5.20 -16.89
N LYS A 507 -10.22 -6.28 -17.07
CA LYS A 507 -10.43 -7.55 -16.35
C LYS A 507 -9.64 -7.53 -15.04
N ARG A 508 -10.30 -7.63 -13.90
CA ARG A 508 -9.68 -7.53 -12.56
C ARG A 508 -9.99 -8.77 -11.72
N LEU A 509 -9.02 -9.24 -10.93
CA LEU A 509 -9.23 -10.40 -10.04
C LEU A 509 -10.25 -10.06 -8.95
N ASP A 510 -11.10 -11.04 -8.67
CA ASP A 510 -12.15 -11.01 -7.65
C ASP A 510 -12.38 -12.40 -7.02
N HIS A 511 -13.18 -12.48 -5.96
CA HIS A 511 -13.56 -13.74 -5.32
C HIS A 511 -15.00 -13.75 -4.79
N THR A 512 -15.55 -14.95 -4.60
CA THR A 512 -16.86 -15.10 -3.95
C THR A 512 -16.73 -14.75 -2.46
N PRO A 513 -17.70 -14.04 -1.85
CA PRO A 513 -17.76 -13.92 -0.39
C PRO A 513 -17.70 -15.30 0.26
N TYR A 514 -16.91 -15.43 1.32
CA TYR A 514 -16.71 -16.69 2.03
C TYR A 514 -16.93 -16.52 3.53
N GLU A 515 -17.25 -17.61 4.22
CA GLU A 515 -17.64 -17.60 5.62
C GLU A 515 -16.79 -18.58 6.43
N TYR A 516 -16.32 -18.12 7.59
CA TYR A 516 -15.68 -18.96 8.60
C TYR A 516 -16.72 -19.35 9.67
N GLN A 517 -16.74 -20.63 10.04
CA GLN A 517 -17.45 -21.14 11.21
C GLN A 517 -16.42 -21.74 12.19
N ILE A 518 -16.14 -21.02 13.27
CA ILE A 518 -15.12 -21.38 14.27
C ILE A 518 -15.84 -21.91 15.52
N THR A 519 -15.58 -23.16 15.88
CA THR A 519 -16.13 -23.80 17.08
C THR A 519 -15.12 -23.71 18.21
N VAL A 520 -15.47 -23.06 19.31
CA VAL A 520 -14.56 -22.76 20.43
C VAL A 520 -15.16 -23.24 21.74
N GLN A 521 -14.46 -24.15 22.42
CA GLN A 521 -14.76 -24.49 23.81
C GLN A 521 -14.10 -23.46 24.73
N SER A 522 -14.82 -22.97 25.74
CA SER A 522 -14.22 -22.20 26.83
C SER A 522 -14.69 -22.66 28.21
N GLU A 523 -13.79 -22.58 29.19
CA GLU A 523 -14.02 -22.96 30.58
C GLU A 523 -14.65 -21.83 31.42
N GLN A 524 -14.66 -20.60 30.90
CA GLN A 524 -15.13 -19.39 31.59
C GLN A 524 -15.63 -18.36 30.57
N ASN A 525 -16.25 -17.27 31.02
CA ASN A 525 -16.64 -16.17 30.14
C ASN A 525 -15.40 -15.30 29.84
N ILE A 526 -15.03 -15.14 28.56
CA ILE A 526 -13.96 -14.25 28.11
C ILE A 526 -14.57 -13.09 27.31
N PRO A 527 -14.80 -11.91 27.91
CA PRO A 527 -15.29 -10.75 27.19
C PRO A 527 -14.20 -10.14 26.29
N GLY A 528 -14.59 -9.66 25.12
CA GLY A 528 -13.71 -8.95 24.20
C GLY A 528 -12.59 -9.78 23.57
N ALA A 529 -12.73 -11.10 23.48
CA ALA A 529 -11.74 -11.96 22.82
C ALA A 529 -11.55 -11.55 21.35
N VAL A 530 -10.29 -11.54 20.88
CA VAL A 530 -9.95 -11.16 19.52
C VAL A 530 -9.57 -12.40 18.71
N VAL A 531 -10.29 -12.61 17.63
CA VAL A 531 -9.98 -13.64 16.62
C VAL A 531 -9.15 -12.99 15.53
N ARG A 532 -8.08 -13.67 15.12
CA ARG A 532 -7.27 -13.35 13.92
C ARG A 532 -7.30 -14.54 12.96
N VAL A 533 -7.42 -14.25 11.67
CA VAL A 533 -7.35 -15.25 10.60
C VAL A 533 -6.23 -14.89 9.63
N TYR A 534 -5.26 -15.80 9.48
CA TYR A 534 -4.12 -15.68 8.58
C TYR A 534 -4.15 -16.74 7.49
N LEU A 535 -3.59 -16.42 6.33
CA LEU A 535 -3.47 -17.30 5.17
C LEU A 535 -2.02 -17.29 4.66
N GLY A 536 -1.41 -18.45 4.47
CA GLY A 536 -0.04 -18.56 3.96
C GLY A 536 0.18 -19.79 3.08
N PRO A 537 1.37 -19.93 2.46
CA PRO A 537 1.62 -21.05 1.55
C PRO A 537 1.67 -22.38 2.29
N LYS A 538 1.19 -23.46 1.65
CA LYS A 538 1.33 -24.84 2.17
C LYS A 538 2.67 -25.46 1.83
N HIS A 539 3.15 -25.19 0.62
CA HIS A 539 4.38 -25.71 0.07
C HIS A 539 5.21 -24.57 -0.53
N ASP A 540 6.52 -24.75 -0.59
CA ASP A 540 7.39 -23.87 -1.37
C ASP A 540 7.30 -24.17 -2.88
N TYR A 541 8.05 -23.40 -3.68
CA TYR A 541 8.13 -23.58 -5.13
C TYR A 541 8.67 -24.97 -5.57
N GLN A 542 9.32 -25.72 -4.68
CA GLN A 542 9.80 -27.08 -4.94
C GLN A 542 8.79 -28.16 -4.48
N GLY A 543 7.62 -27.76 -3.98
CA GLY A 543 6.60 -28.66 -3.46
C GLY A 543 6.86 -29.16 -2.04
N LYS A 544 7.90 -28.64 -1.35
CA LYS A 544 8.23 -29.05 0.02
C LYS A 544 7.31 -28.34 1.03
N PRO A 545 6.77 -29.03 2.06
CA PRO A 545 5.94 -28.40 3.08
C PRO A 545 6.63 -27.25 3.82
N ILE A 546 5.89 -26.15 4.01
CA ILE A 546 6.37 -24.93 4.68
C ILE A 546 6.05 -24.94 6.19
N SER A 547 7.09 -24.74 7.01
CA SER A 547 6.96 -24.47 8.45
C SER A 547 6.57 -23.01 8.71
N ILE A 548 5.52 -22.80 9.50
CA ILE A 548 4.97 -21.48 9.82
C ILE A 548 5.99 -20.63 10.60
N SER A 549 6.69 -21.15 11.62
CA SER A 549 7.66 -20.36 12.41
C SER A 549 8.79 -19.79 11.53
N GLN A 550 9.25 -20.58 10.54
CA GLN A 550 10.28 -20.18 9.58
C GLN A 550 9.76 -19.20 8.52
N HIS A 551 8.52 -19.38 8.04
CA HIS A 551 7.94 -18.63 6.91
C HIS A 551 6.82 -17.65 7.31
N ARG A 552 6.71 -17.32 8.60
CA ARG A 552 5.70 -16.43 9.22
C ARG A 552 5.49 -15.10 8.49
N GLN A 553 6.51 -14.63 7.77
CA GLN A 553 6.51 -13.40 6.99
C GLN A 553 5.79 -13.51 5.62
N GLN A 554 5.44 -14.73 5.19
CA GLN A 554 4.67 -15.03 3.97
C GLN A 554 3.16 -15.25 4.24
N PHE A 555 2.73 -15.20 5.50
CA PHE A 555 1.32 -15.30 5.88
C PHE A 555 0.66 -13.94 5.87
N VAL A 556 -0.39 -13.74 5.08
CA VAL A 556 -1.22 -12.52 5.08
C VAL A 556 -2.32 -12.61 6.14
N GLU A 557 -2.62 -11.50 6.80
CA GLU A 557 -3.83 -11.36 7.62
C GLU A 557 -5.05 -11.14 6.70
N LEU A 558 -6.08 -11.96 6.89
CA LEU A 558 -7.36 -11.86 6.18
C LEU A 558 -8.40 -11.09 7.00
N ASP A 559 -8.50 -11.36 8.30
CA ASP A 559 -9.53 -10.79 9.17
C ASP A 559 -9.05 -10.68 10.63
N GLN A 560 -9.51 -9.64 11.32
CA GLN A 560 -9.40 -9.48 12.77
C GLN A 560 -10.71 -8.91 13.31
N PHE A 561 -11.30 -9.54 14.33
CA PHE A 561 -12.55 -9.09 14.94
C PHE A 561 -12.66 -9.43 16.43
N VAL A 562 -13.57 -8.76 17.12
CA VAL A 562 -13.89 -9.02 18.53
C VAL A 562 -15.13 -9.92 18.65
N THR A 563 -15.12 -10.83 19.63
CA THR A 563 -16.30 -11.55 20.10
C THR A 563 -16.20 -11.79 21.60
N ASP A 564 -17.32 -11.79 22.31
CA ASP A 564 -17.38 -12.38 23.65
C ASP A 564 -17.43 -13.91 23.51
N LEU A 565 -16.72 -14.63 24.37
CA LEU A 565 -16.88 -16.09 24.55
C LEU A 565 -17.65 -16.34 25.84
N GLN A 566 -18.66 -17.21 25.77
CA GLN A 566 -19.36 -17.72 26.94
C GLN A 566 -18.71 -19.04 27.40
N GLN A 567 -18.85 -19.36 28.69
CA GLN A 567 -18.52 -20.67 29.22
C GLN A 567 -19.31 -21.77 28.50
N GLY A 568 -18.62 -22.84 28.08
CA GLY A 568 -19.17 -23.90 27.25
C GLY A 568 -18.73 -23.81 25.78
N GLN A 569 -19.57 -24.32 24.88
CA GLN A 569 -19.30 -24.34 23.45
C GLN A 569 -19.84 -23.09 22.77
N ASN A 570 -18.97 -22.40 22.03
CA ASN A 570 -19.29 -21.23 21.21
C ASN A 570 -19.18 -21.61 19.73
N VAL A 571 -20.05 -21.05 18.89
CA VAL A 571 -19.97 -21.15 17.44
C VAL A 571 -19.95 -19.74 16.87
N ILE A 572 -18.77 -19.31 16.42
CA ILE A 572 -18.53 -18.01 15.83
C ILE A 572 -18.73 -18.14 14.32
N VAL A 573 -19.56 -17.29 13.73
CA VAL A 573 -19.81 -17.24 12.28
C VAL A 573 -19.43 -15.85 11.77
N ARG A 574 -18.62 -15.78 10.71
CA ARG A 574 -17.99 -14.54 10.25
C ARG A 574 -17.81 -14.55 8.72
N ASN A 575 -18.34 -13.55 8.04
CA ASN A 575 -18.24 -13.42 6.58
C ASN A 575 -17.05 -12.53 6.17
N SER A 576 -16.37 -12.87 5.07
CA SER A 576 -15.18 -12.19 4.56
C SER A 576 -15.41 -10.70 4.26
N GLN A 577 -16.62 -10.31 3.85
CA GLN A 577 -16.99 -8.91 3.58
C GLN A 577 -17.05 -8.05 4.86
N GLN A 578 -16.87 -8.66 6.04
CA GLN A 578 -16.86 -7.95 7.33
C GLN A 578 -15.45 -7.60 7.83
N ALA A 579 -14.40 -7.99 7.11
CA ALA A 579 -13.01 -7.81 7.53
C ALA A 579 -12.58 -6.33 7.56
N PRO A 580 -12.27 -5.73 8.73
CA PRO A 580 -12.09 -4.28 8.87
C PRO A 580 -10.77 -3.76 8.27
N SER A 581 -9.84 -4.65 7.92
CA SER A 581 -8.58 -4.30 7.26
C SER A 581 -8.68 -4.25 5.73
N GLN A 582 -9.85 -4.57 5.17
CA GLN A 582 -10.12 -4.62 3.74
C GLN A 582 -11.09 -3.51 3.31
N SER A 583 -10.97 -3.04 2.07
CA SER A 583 -11.83 -2.01 1.46
C SER A 583 -12.54 -2.52 0.21
N PHE A 584 -13.70 -1.94 -0.08
CA PHE A 584 -14.35 -2.09 -1.39
C PHE A 584 -13.61 -1.25 -2.45
N ASP A 585 -13.87 -1.50 -3.74
CA ASP A 585 -13.37 -0.59 -4.78
C ASP A 585 -13.97 0.82 -4.62
N TYR A 586 -13.22 1.82 -5.06
CA TYR A 586 -13.61 3.23 -4.97
C TYR A 586 -14.80 3.55 -5.89
N PRO A 587 -15.65 4.53 -5.52
CA PRO A 587 -16.66 5.08 -6.42
C PRO A 587 -16.01 5.85 -7.56
N SER A 588 -16.57 5.75 -8.76
CA SER A 588 -16.22 6.62 -9.88
C SER A 588 -16.61 8.08 -9.62
N VAL A 589 -15.94 9.01 -10.30
CA VAL A 589 -16.29 10.43 -10.35
C VAL A 589 -17.75 10.63 -10.80
N GLN A 590 -18.27 9.77 -11.67
CA GLN A 590 -19.67 9.84 -12.11
C GLN A 590 -20.64 9.38 -11.02
N GLU A 591 -20.35 8.32 -10.26
CA GLU A 591 -21.16 7.89 -9.11
C GLU A 591 -21.22 8.99 -8.03
N ILE A 592 -20.07 9.47 -7.52
CA ILE A 592 -20.07 10.50 -6.45
C ILE A 592 -20.85 11.76 -6.91
N LYS A 593 -20.73 12.16 -8.18
CA LYS A 593 -21.53 13.26 -8.75
C LYS A 593 -23.02 12.94 -8.75
N GLN A 594 -23.45 11.74 -9.14
CA GLN A 594 -24.85 11.35 -9.18
C GLN A 594 -25.45 11.29 -7.77
N ASP A 595 -24.75 10.71 -6.81
CA ASP A 595 -25.20 10.58 -5.42
C ASP A 595 -25.31 11.96 -4.73
N VAL A 596 -24.31 12.83 -4.89
CA VAL A 596 -24.33 14.21 -4.39
C VAL A 596 -25.49 15.01 -5.00
N ASN A 597 -25.70 14.93 -6.31
CA ASN A 597 -26.82 15.62 -6.96
C ASN A 597 -28.17 15.08 -6.50
N SER A 598 -28.30 13.76 -6.31
CA SER A 598 -29.52 13.13 -5.80
C SER A 598 -29.85 13.60 -4.38
N ALA A 599 -28.83 13.75 -3.53
CA ALA A 599 -28.99 14.25 -2.16
C ALA A 599 -29.31 15.75 -2.09
N ILE A 600 -28.69 16.58 -2.95
CA ILE A 600 -29.02 18.01 -3.07
C ILE A 600 -30.50 18.19 -3.48
N HIS A 601 -31.01 17.35 -4.39
CA HIS A 601 -32.42 17.37 -4.82
C HIS A 601 -33.36 16.55 -3.90
N ALA A 602 -32.87 16.08 -2.75
CA ALA A 602 -33.61 15.27 -1.77
C ALA A 602 -34.31 14.02 -2.35
N GLN A 603 -33.69 13.38 -3.36
CA GLN A 603 -34.17 12.16 -3.99
C GLN A 603 -33.70 10.91 -3.22
N GLU A 604 -32.40 10.81 -2.95
CA GLU A 604 -31.77 9.75 -2.15
C GLU A 604 -30.70 10.37 -1.24
N PRO A 605 -30.50 9.87 -0.01
CA PRO A 605 -29.55 10.45 0.94
C PRO A 605 -28.10 9.99 0.68
N PHE A 606 -27.19 10.95 0.49
CA PHE A 606 -25.75 10.68 0.54
C PHE A 606 -25.33 10.37 1.98
N TYR A 607 -24.85 9.15 2.25
CA TYR A 607 -24.33 8.78 3.57
C TYR A 607 -22.85 9.09 3.69
N ILE A 608 -22.41 9.50 4.87
CA ILE A 608 -20.99 9.69 5.16
C ILE A 608 -20.31 8.32 5.20
N THR A 609 -19.36 8.10 4.30
CA THR A 609 -18.45 6.95 4.31
C THR A 609 -17.37 7.17 5.36
N GLU A 610 -17.24 6.24 6.31
CA GLU A 610 -16.21 6.30 7.34
C GLU A 610 -14.83 5.93 6.74
N PRO A 611 -13.73 6.57 7.15
CA PRO A 611 -12.41 6.40 6.52
C PRO A 611 -11.94 4.95 6.35
N GLU A 612 -12.15 4.10 7.36
CA GLU A 612 -11.75 2.70 7.34
C GLU A 612 -12.36 1.91 6.16
N GLN A 613 -13.56 2.28 5.68
CA GLN A 613 -14.29 1.57 4.63
C GLN A 613 -13.61 1.64 3.25
N ILE A 614 -12.77 2.65 3.03
CA ILE A 614 -12.10 2.91 1.74
C ILE A 614 -10.57 2.86 1.81
N PHE A 615 -9.94 2.97 2.98
CA PHE A 615 -8.47 2.98 3.09
C PHE A 615 -7.83 1.62 3.48
N GLY A 616 -8.61 0.55 3.61
CA GLY A 616 -8.12 -0.83 3.73
C GLY A 616 -7.50 -1.39 2.43
N PHE A 617 -6.94 -2.60 2.50
CA PHE A 617 -6.43 -3.31 1.32
C PHE A 617 -7.61 -3.78 0.41
N PRO A 618 -7.52 -3.74 -0.93
CA PRO A 618 -8.68 -4.04 -1.77
C PRO A 618 -9.20 -5.47 -1.57
N ALA A 619 -10.42 -5.62 -1.07
CA ALA A 619 -10.96 -6.89 -0.55
C ALA A 619 -10.91 -8.03 -1.57
N ARG A 620 -11.32 -7.74 -2.81
CA ARG A 620 -11.25 -8.64 -3.97
C ARG A 620 -9.85 -9.21 -4.31
N LEU A 621 -8.77 -8.65 -3.73
CA LEU A 621 -7.40 -9.18 -3.83
C LEU A 621 -6.93 -9.97 -2.58
N ALA A 622 -7.80 -10.16 -1.57
CA ALA A 622 -7.46 -10.86 -0.32
C ALA A 622 -7.16 -12.36 -0.52
N LEU A 623 -7.56 -12.94 -1.66
CA LEU A 623 -7.15 -14.27 -2.08
C LEU A 623 -6.23 -14.17 -3.31
N PRO A 624 -5.09 -14.90 -3.36
CA PRO A 624 -4.38 -15.08 -4.61
C PRO A 624 -5.25 -15.85 -5.61
N LYS A 625 -5.05 -15.60 -6.92
CA LYS A 625 -5.70 -16.35 -8.01
C LYS A 625 -5.55 -17.85 -7.76
N GLY A 626 -6.66 -18.56 -7.66
CA GLY A 626 -6.68 -20.00 -7.40
C GLY A 626 -6.23 -20.84 -8.60
N GLN A 627 -6.35 -22.16 -8.46
CA GLN A 627 -6.10 -23.12 -9.55
C GLN A 627 -7.38 -23.86 -9.94
N GLN A 628 -7.46 -24.32 -11.19
CA GLN A 628 -8.56 -25.17 -11.65
C GLN A 628 -8.43 -26.59 -11.07
N GLY A 629 -9.53 -27.35 -11.06
CA GLY A 629 -9.54 -28.72 -10.50
C GLY A 629 -9.38 -28.71 -8.98
N GLN A 630 -8.29 -29.30 -8.48
CA GLN A 630 -8.06 -29.51 -7.03
C GLN A 630 -7.90 -28.20 -6.23
N GLY A 631 -7.59 -27.08 -6.88
CA GLY A 631 -7.37 -25.78 -6.23
C GLY A 631 -5.96 -25.64 -5.65
N PHE A 632 -5.55 -24.39 -5.42
CA PHE A 632 -4.22 -24.05 -4.90
C PHE A 632 -4.16 -24.28 -3.38
N PRO A 633 -3.26 -25.15 -2.87
CA PRO A 633 -3.21 -25.52 -1.46
C PRO A 633 -2.49 -24.46 -0.60
N VAL A 634 -3.18 -23.94 0.40
CA VAL A 634 -2.70 -22.92 1.34
C VAL A 634 -3.02 -23.31 2.80
N GLN A 635 -2.38 -22.66 3.76
CA GLN A 635 -2.56 -22.88 5.19
C GLN A 635 -3.39 -21.76 5.79
N LEU A 636 -4.53 -22.12 6.37
CA LEU A 636 -5.35 -21.24 7.20
C LEU A 636 -4.87 -21.38 8.66
N LEU A 637 -4.53 -20.28 9.29
CA LEU A 637 -4.15 -20.19 10.70
C LEU A 637 -5.16 -19.29 11.42
N VAL A 638 -5.81 -19.81 12.45
CA VAL A 638 -6.70 -19.05 13.34
C VAL A 638 -6.05 -18.92 14.71
N VAL A 639 -6.05 -17.72 15.27
CA VAL A 639 -5.52 -17.42 16.60
C VAL A 639 -6.57 -16.67 17.40
N ILE A 640 -6.89 -17.12 18.61
CA ILE A 640 -7.75 -16.40 19.55
C ILE A 640 -6.91 -15.86 20.70
N SER A 641 -7.01 -14.57 20.98
CA SER A 641 -6.34 -13.86 22.07
C SER A 641 -7.32 -13.00 22.86
N GLN A 642 -6.84 -12.31 23.90
CA GLN A 642 -7.61 -11.32 24.64
C GLN A 642 -6.82 -10.00 24.80
N PRO A 643 -7.52 -8.84 24.95
CA PRO A 643 -6.93 -7.57 25.32
C PRO A 643 -6.13 -7.63 26.62
N GLY A 644 -4.94 -7.04 26.62
CA GLY A 644 -4.10 -6.95 27.82
C GLY A 644 -2.61 -6.83 27.52
N GLN A 645 -1.87 -6.22 28.44
CA GLN A 645 -0.42 -6.14 28.35
C GLN A 645 0.20 -7.53 28.57
N GLN A 646 0.79 -8.10 27.54
CA GLN A 646 1.80 -9.15 27.72
C GLN A 646 3.14 -8.47 28.00
N SER A 647 3.74 -8.80 29.15
CA SER A 647 5.08 -8.35 29.54
C SER A 647 6.15 -9.13 28.77
N LEU A 648 6.16 -8.96 27.45
CA LEU A 648 7.09 -9.63 26.55
C LEU A 648 8.51 -9.15 26.83
N SER A 649 9.46 -10.09 26.85
CA SER A 649 10.87 -9.72 26.84
C SER A 649 11.24 -9.09 25.49
N TYR A 650 12.10 -8.09 25.56
CA TYR A 650 12.73 -7.44 24.40
C TYR A 650 14.27 -7.55 24.44
N GLY A 651 14.83 -8.25 25.43
CA GLY A 651 16.29 -8.38 25.56
C GLY A 651 16.92 -9.15 24.39
N PRO A 652 18.18 -8.84 24.01
CA PRO A 652 18.85 -9.45 22.87
C PRO A 652 18.98 -10.97 23.01
N VAL A 653 18.66 -11.68 21.93
CA VAL A 653 18.95 -13.11 21.74
C VAL A 653 20.00 -13.25 20.64
N ILE A 654 20.96 -14.18 20.83
CA ILE A 654 21.94 -14.53 19.80
C ILE A 654 21.21 -15.31 18.68
N PRO A 655 21.14 -14.80 17.43
CA PRO A 655 20.46 -15.49 16.35
C PRO A 655 21.05 -16.88 16.11
N GLU A 656 20.22 -17.86 15.76
CA GLU A 656 20.62 -19.27 15.55
C GLU A 656 21.82 -19.42 14.60
N GLN A 657 21.82 -18.67 13.49
CA GLN A 657 22.93 -18.58 12.52
C GLN A 657 24.27 -18.08 13.09
N SER A 658 24.26 -17.50 14.29
CA SER A 658 25.43 -17.00 15.03
C SER A 658 25.76 -17.86 16.27
N GLN A 659 24.96 -18.87 16.57
CA GLN A 659 25.23 -19.83 17.65
C GLN A 659 26.26 -20.86 17.17
N THR A 660 27.54 -20.60 17.44
CA THR A 660 28.65 -21.52 17.10
C THR A 660 28.82 -22.69 18.09
N PHE A 661 27.92 -22.83 19.05
CA PHE A 661 27.95 -23.87 20.08
C PHE A 661 27.01 -25.04 19.72
N GLN A 662 27.36 -26.24 20.17
CA GLN A 662 26.79 -27.47 19.63
C GLN A 662 25.34 -27.74 20.10
N GLN A 663 24.55 -28.31 19.20
CA GLN A 663 23.11 -28.53 19.28
C GLN A 663 22.64 -29.51 20.39
N ASN A 664 23.55 -29.95 21.27
CA ASN A 664 23.34 -31.01 22.25
C ASN A 664 22.85 -30.51 23.63
N GLU A 665 22.67 -29.20 23.82
CA GLU A 665 22.27 -28.63 25.13
C GLU A 665 20.76 -28.41 25.31
N TYR A 666 19.94 -28.67 24.28
CA TYR A 666 18.48 -28.64 24.38
C TYR A 666 17.95 -29.91 25.06
N GLN A 667 17.58 -29.79 26.34
CA GLN A 667 16.82 -30.81 27.07
C GLN A 667 15.44 -30.25 27.41
N VAL A 668 14.38 -30.91 26.94
CA VAL A 668 13.02 -30.70 27.46
C VAL A 668 13.01 -31.28 28.88
N VAL A 669 12.66 -30.45 29.85
CA VAL A 669 12.63 -30.79 31.28
C VAL A 669 11.29 -30.43 31.88
N ASP A 670 10.85 -31.17 32.89
CA ASP A 670 9.57 -30.92 33.56
C ASP A 670 9.62 -29.77 34.58
N THR A 671 8.48 -29.48 35.21
CA THR A 671 8.36 -28.41 36.21
C THR A 671 9.10 -28.67 37.53
N GLU A 672 9.41 -29.92 37.88
CA GLU A 672 10.19 -30.28 39.07
C GLU A 672 11.70 -30.20 38.78
N GLU A 673 12.15 -30.73 37.64
CA GLU A 673 13.51 -30.54 37.13
C GLU A 673 13.86 -29.06 36.99
N TYR A 674 12.93 -28.23 36.47
CA TYR A 674 13.14 -26.79 36.34
C TYR A 674 13.37 -26.09 37.69
N GLN A 675 12.63 -26.47 38.75
CA GLN A 675 12.87 -25.93 40.10
C GLN A 675 14.22 -26.37 40.67
N GLN A 676 14.63 -27.63 40.43
CA GLN A 676 15.94 -28.11 40.84
C GLN A 676 17.09 -27.36 40.15
N ILE A 677 16.94 -27.06 38.85
CA ILE A 677 17.91 -26.25 38.07
C ILE A 677 17.98 -24.81 38.61
N GLN A 678 16.83 -24.18 38.89
CA GLN A 678 16.78 -22.83 39.49
C GLN A 678 17.53 -22.77 40.84
N HIS A 679 17.39 -23.80 41.69
CA HIS A 679 18.05 -23.83 43.00
C HIS A 679 19.57 -24.04 42.97
N GLN A 680 20.14 -24.57 41.88
CA GLN A 680 21.60 -24.76 41.76
C GLN A 680 22.36 -23.50 41.30
N ASN A 681 21.69 -22.54 40.66
CA ASN A 681 22.31 -21.42 39.94
C ASN A 681 23.00 -20.33 40.80
N ASN A 682 23.16 -20.56 42.11
CA ASN A 682 23.73 -19.58 43.05
C ASN A 682 25.26 -19.72 43.26
N LYS A 683 25.94 -20.45 42.37
CA LYS A 683 27.41 -20.47 42.21
C LYS A 683 27.71 -20.47 40.71
N GLY A 684 28.54 -19.53 40.26
CA GLY A 684 28.59 -19.12 38.85
C GLY A 684 29.41 -20.01 37.90
N THR A 685 29.56 -19.52 36.67
CA THR A 685 30.10 -20.16 35.44
C THR A 685 29.11 -21.06 34.68
N GLY A 686 28.98 -20.84 33.37
CA GLY A 686 28.21 -21.69 32.46
C GLY A 686 26.69 -21.53 32.51
N LEU A 687 26.14 -20.48 31.89
CA LEU A 687 24.68 -20.37 31.68
C LEU A 687 24.21 -21.36 30.60
N LYS A 688 23.47 -22.40 30.99
CA LYS A 688 22.55 -23.08 30.06
C LYS A 688 21.46 -22.09 29.64
N GLN A 689 21.34 -21.81 28.34
CA GLN A 689 20.32 -20.90 27.80
C GLN A 689 19.18 -21.67 27.14
N THR A 690 17.95 -21.20 27.37
CA THR A 690 16.67 -21.73 26.86
C THR A 690 16.26 -23.10 27.43
N VAL A 691 15.22 -23.09 28.27
CA VAL A 691 14.42 -24.27 28.61
C VAL A 691 13.02 -24.04 28.06
N GLU A 692 12.51 -24.93 27.20
CA GLU A 692 11.12 -24.90 26.75
C GLU A 692 10.25 -25.67 27.77
N VAL A 693 9.58 -24.94 28.67
CA VAL A 693 8.65 -25.51 29.65
C VAL A 693 7.29 -25.70 29.01
N VAL A 694 6.92 -26.95 28.74
CA VAL A 694 5.54 -27.33 28.38
C VAL A 694 4.79 -27.69 29.67
N PRO A 695 3.81 -26.91 30.13
CA PRO A 695 3.06 -27.25 31.33
C PRO A 695 2.06 -28.37 31.06
N GLU A 696 2.11 -29.45 31.86
CA GLU A 696 0.89 -30.21 32.13
C GLU A 696 -0.12 -29.31 32.86
N ILE A 697 -1.42 -29.60 32.71
CA ILE A 697 -2.51 -28.65 32.96
C ILE A 697 -2.60 -28.28 34.46
N LEU A 698 -2.08 -27.10 34.83
CA LEU A 698 -2.14 -26.56 36.18
C LEU A 698 -3.39 -25.67 36.39
N PRO A 699 -4.20 -25.91 37.44
CA PRO A 699 -5.36 -25.08 37.75
C PRO A 699 -5.03 -23.62 38.07
N ILE A 700 -5.93 -22.70 37.68
CA ILE A 700 -5.78 -21.25 37.86
C ILE A 700 -5.81 -20.89 39.35
N GLY A 701 -4.66 -20.52 39.94
CA GLY A 701 -4.61 -20.32 41.39
C GLY A 701 -3.38 -19.71 42.08
N GLN A 702 -2.50 -18.95 41.40
CA GLN A 702 -1.59 -17.94 42.05
C GLN A 702 -0.64 -17.23 41.05
N GLN A 703 -0.78 -15.91 40.86
CA GLN A 703 0.28 -15.04 40.36
C GLN A 703 0.14 -13.58 40.87
N VAL A 704 0.71 -13.27 42.04
CA VAL A 704 1.14 -11.90 42.39
C VAL A 704 2.41 -11.99 43.25
N ASN A 705 3.56 -11.56 42.72
CA ASN A 705 4.68 -11.13 43.56
C ASN A 705 5.49 -10.02 42.86
N GLN A 706 5.96 -9.06 43.64
CA GLN A 706 6.45 -7.76 43.15
C GLN A 706 7.98 -7.64 43.13
N VAL A 707 8.70 -8.62 43.68
CA VAL A 707 10.13 -8.51 44.04
C VAL A 707 11.09 -8.55 42.84
N VAL A 708 10.78 -9.28 41.77
CA VAL A 708 11.67 -9.44 40.60
C VAL A 708 11.95 -8.11 39.87
N ARG A 709 11.01 -7.16 39.94
CA ARG A 709 11.04 -5.92 39.14
C ARG A 709 12.21 -4.98 39.46
N ASN A 710 12.86 -5.13 40.62
CA ASN A 710 13.87 -4.18 41.11
C ASN A 710 15.33 -4.58 40.84
N HIS A 711 15.61 -5.76 40.27
CA HIS A 711 17.01 -6.26 40.18
C HIS A 711 17.83 -5.63 39.02
N TYR A 712 17.19 -5.27 37.90
CA TYR A 712 17.89 -4.89 36.66
C TYR A 712 18.00 -3.38 36.38
N ALA A 713 17.63 -2.52 37.34
CA ALA A 713 17.47 -1.08 37.12
C ALA A 713 18.76 -0.23 37.22
N ASN A 714 19.95 -0.83 37.42
CA ASN A 714 21.14 -0.10 37.91
C ASN A 714 22.47 -0.43 37.18
N LEU A 715 22.53 -0.26 35.85
CA LEU A 715 23.79 -0.44 35.10
C LEU A 715 24.15 0.65 34.06
N TYR A 716 23.39 1.75 33.95
CA TYR A 716 23.69 2.82 32.95
C TYR A 716 23.68 4.25 33.50
N THR A 717 24.73 4.62 34.24
CA THR A 717 25.17 6.02 34.36
C THR A 717 26.69 6.10 34.55
N ARG A 718 27.41 6.65 33.57
CA ARG A 718 28.63 7.51 33.68
C ARG A 718 29.42 7.55 32.36
N GLN A 719 29.14 8.55 31.52
CA GLN A 719 30.11 9.57 31.05
C GLN A 719 29.46 10.43 29.95
N HIS A 720 29.78 11.73 29.94
CA HIS A 720 29.39 12.66 28.87
C HIS A 720 30.65 13.25 28.23
N GLY A 721 30.61 13.47 26.92
CA GLY A 721 31.57 14.27 26.16
C GLY A 721 30.84 15.13 25.14
N GLN A 722 31.37 16.32 24.82
CA GLN A 722 30.81 17.26 23.84
C GLN A 722 31.75 17.46 22.63
N TYR A 723 31.51 18.53 21.85
CA TYR A 723 32.23 19.02 20.67
C TYR A 723 31.71 18.48 19.30
N PRO A 724 32.06 19.07 18.13
CA PRO A 724 31.34 20.26 17.67
C PRO A 724 30.83 20.19 16.19
N TYR A 725 30.42 21.34 15.64
CA TYR A 725 29.54 21.50 14.47
C TYR A 725 30.18 21.40 13.06
N THR A 726 29.36 20.92 12.10
CA THR A 726 29.28 21.36 10.66
C THR A 726 30.44 21.00 9.70
N HIS A 727 30.39 21.18 8.37
CA HIS A 727 29.46 21.85 7.42
C HIS A 727 29.32 21.09 6.08
N THR A 728 28.22 21.28 5.35
CA THR A 728 28.20 21.38 3.87
C THR A 728 26.89 22.02 3.39
N GLN A 729 26.97 22.96 2.45
CA GLN A 729 25.83 23.57 1.74
C GLN A 729 25.84 23.16 0.26
N TYR A 730 24.69 23.27 -0.40
CA TYR A 730 24.62 23.44 -1.86
C TYR A 730 23.90 24.77 -2.16
N GLN A 731 24.35 25.45 -3.22
CA GLN A 731 23.79 26.75 -3.65
C GLN A 731 22.67 26.54 -4.67
N VAL A 732 21.68 27.44 -4.65
CA VAL A 732 20.67 27.61 -5.70
C VAL A 732 20.50 29.11 -5.92
N GLY A 733 20.53 29.56 -7.19
CA GLY A 733 20.14 30.91 -7.62
C GLY A 733 21.02 32.07 -7.14
N GLN A 734 21.93 32.56 -8.00
CA GLN A 734 22.43 33.94 -7.85
C GLN A 734 21.40 34.93 -8.40
N GLY A 735 20.47 35.37 -7.55
CA GLY A 735 19.64 36.54 -7.83
C GLY A 735 20.45 37.83 -7.65
N GLN A 736 20.54 38.68 -8.67
CA GLN A 736 21.13 40.01 -8.54
C GLN A 736 20.16 40.94 -7.80
N GLY A 737 20.46 41.24 -6.53
CA GLY A 737 19.75 42.24 -5.72
C GLY A 737 20.59 43.50 -5.50
N GLN A 738 20.08 44.66 -5.92
CA GLN A 738 20.51 45.97 -5.41
C GLN A 738 19.69 46.34 -4.16
N TRP A 739 20.18 47.35 -3.42
CA TRP A 739 19.61 47.90 -2.17
C TRP A 739 19.73 46.95 -0.96
N GLY A 740 19.86 47.43 0.29
CA GLY A 740 19.97 48.79 0.82
C GLY A 740 20.60 48.76 2.24
N GLN A 741 21.00 49.91 2.78
CA GLN A 741 21.87 49.97 3.99
C GLN A 741 21.19 49.68 5.35
N GLN A 742 22.07 49.53 6.37
CA GLN A 742 21.94 49.90 7.79
C GLN A 742 21.47 48.88 8.85
N ALA A 743 22.46 48.32 9.55
CA ALA A 743 22.49 48.10 11.00
C ALA A 743 23.96 48.18 11.48
N GLN A 744 24.23 48.52 12.74
CA GLN A 744 25.60 48.79 13.25
C GLN A 744 26.05 47.87 14.40
N ASN A 745 27.39 47.72 14.50
CA ASN A 745 28.20 47.53 15.72
C ASN A 745 28.32 46.14 16.42
N ILE A 746 29.56 45.57 16.36
CA ILE A 746 30.49 45.31 17.49
C ILE A 746 30.07 44.23 18.55
N GLN A 747 30.91 43.26 19.00
CA GLN A 747 32.36 42.99 18.83
C GLN A 747 32.74 41.51 19.08
N GLY A 748 33.90 41.09 18.55
CA GLY A 748 34.73 40.01 19.12
C GLY A 748 34.36 38.55 18.74
N GLN A 749 35.29 37.58 18.76
CA GLN A 749 36.76 37.66 18.87
C GLN A 749 37.36 36.39 18.25
N TRP A 750 38.27 36.50 17.27
CA TRP A 750 38.92 35.35 16.63
C TRP A 750 40.40 35.25 16.98
N GLY A 751 40.83 34.06 17.42
CA GLY A 751 42.24 33.70 17.53
C GLY A 751 42.79 33.27 16.17
N GLN A 752 44.00 33.72 15.83
CA GLN A 752 44.66 33.39 14.57
C GLN A 752 45.51 32.12 14.70
N GLN A 753 45.60 31.34 13.61
CA GLN A 753 46.88 30.74 13.25
C GLN A 753 47.03 30.65 11.73
N THR A 754 48.07 31.26 11.20
CA THR A 754 48.40 31.33 9.77
C THR A 754 49.60 30.46 9.45
N GLN A 755 49.61 29.86 8.27
CA GLN A 755 50.85 29.55 7.55
C GLN A 755 50.67 29.79 6.06
N ASN A 756 51.66 30.42 5.44
CA ASN A 756 51.69 30.75 4.01
C ASN A 756 52.28 29.61 3.20
N THR A 757 51.90 29.51 1.93
CA THR A 757 52.87 29.45 0.81
C THR A 757 52.24 30.15 -0.39
N GLN A 758 53.03 30.86 -1.19
CA GLN A 758 52.57 31.70 -2.30
C GLN A 758 52.75 31.01 -3.66
N GLY A 759 51.92 31.38 -4.65
CA GLY A 759 52.01 30.92 -6.04
C GLY A 759 51.21 31.86 -6.95
N GLN A 760 51.89 32.82 -7.57
CA GLN A 760 51.29 33.95 -8.29
C GLN A 760 50.70 33.58 -9.67
N GLN A 761 49.57 34.25 -10.01
CA GLN A 761 49.30 35.05 -11.24
C GLN A 761 49.41 34.34 -12.62
N GLN A 762 48.80 34.80 -13.73
CA GLN A 762 48.46 36.17 -14.17
C GLN A 762 47.21 36.22 -15.07
N TRP A 763 46.72 37.43 -15.40
CA TRP A 763 45.48 37.73 -16.14
C TRP A 763 45.67 38.09 -17.63
N SER A 764 44.67 37.75 -18.45
CA SER A 764 44.07 38.57 -19.54
C SER A 764 42.63 38.02 -19.76
N GLN A 765 41.53 38.77 -19.94
CA GLN A 765 41.19 40.01 -20.66
C GLN A 765 41.20 39.90 -22.21
N SER A 766 40.01 39.72 -22.82
CA SER A 766 39.34 40.78 -23.63
C SER A 766 37.92 40.37 -24.09
N HIS A 767 37.19 41.30 -24.71
CA HIS A 767 35.84 41.17 -25.31
C HIS A 767 35.87 40.50 -26.71
N GLY A 768 34.78 40.18 -27.42
CA GLY A 768 33.33 40.40 -27.24
C GLY A 768 32.51 39.60 -28.29
N ILE A 769 31.22 39.30 -28.09
CA ILE A 769 30.01 40.10 -28.46
C ILE A 769 29.39 39.70 -29.84
N HIS A 770 28.07 39.40 -29.81
CA HIS A 770 27.07 39.28 -30.91
C HIS A 770 27.28 38.20 -32.01
N GLN A 771 26.37 37.20 -32.12
CA GLN A 771 25.05 37.14 -32.83
C GLN A 771 25.16 36.81 -34.34
N GLY A 772 24.35 35.85 -34.81
CA GLY A 772 24.17 35.50 -36.22
C GLY A 772 23.31 34.23 -36.38
N GLN A 773 22.23 34.30 -37.17
CA GLN A 773 21.23 33.23 -37.31
C GLN A 773 21.62 32.12 -38.31
N GLN A 774 20.96 30.96 -38.16
CA GLN A 774 20.45 30.04 -39.20
C GLN A 774 21.03 30.12 -40.64
N TYR A 775 21.40 28.97 -41.23
CA TYR A 775 20.49 28.22 -42.13
C TYR A 775 21.05 26.83 -42.50
N HIS A 776 20.26 26.03 -43.24
CA HIS A 776 20.56 24.65 -43.66
C HIS A 776 21.70 24.54 -44.69
N GLY A 777 22.39 23.40 -44.69
CA GLY A 777 23.24 22.94 -45.80
C GLY A 777 23.52 21.43 -45.70
N GLN A 778 23.15 20.66 -46.74
CA GLN A 778 23.39 19.21 -46.83
C GLN A 778 24.56 18.88 -47.78
N ASN A 779 25.21 17.75 -47.48
CA ASN A 779 25.92 16.86 -48.41
C ASN A 779 27.25 17.29 -49.12
N ASN A 780 28.36 16.83 -48.51
CA ASN A 780 29.18 15.69 -48.99
C ASN A 780 30.36 15.91 -50.00
N VAL A 781 31.36 15.02 -49.89
CA VAL A 781 32.42 14.59 -50.87
C VAL A 781 33.77 15.35 -51.02
N HIS A 782 34.81 14.76 -50.39
CA HIS A 782 36.25 14.58 -50.81
C HIS A 782 37.34 15.70 -50.82
N GLY A 783 38.50 15.34 -50.21
CA GLY A 783 39.87 15.53 -50.75
C GLY A 783 40.70 16.75 -50.28
N GLY A 784 41.99 16.63 -49.87
CA GLY A 784 42.77 15.44 -49.52
C GLY A 784 44.30 15.65 -49.38
N VAL A 785 44.96 14.75 -48.61
CA VAL A 785 46.38 14.28 -48.71
C VAL A 785 47.57 15.23 -48.43
N LEU A 786 48.35 14.90 -47.38
CA LEU A 786 49.83 14.77 -47.38
C LEU A 786 50.29 13.86 -46.19
N THR A 787 51.53 13.34 -46.18
CA THR A 787 51.89 11.95 -46.59
C THR A 787 53.21 11.48 -45.95
N ALA A 788 53.24 10.31 -45.27
CA ALA A 788 54.41 9.39 -45.06
C ALA A 788 54.11 8.33 -43.94
N GLY A 789 54.53 7.05 -43.99
CA GLY A 789 55.00 6.23 -45.12
C GLY A 789 55.67 4.88 -44.73
N VAL A 790 55.21 3.75 -45.35
CA VAL A 790 55.92 2.45 -45.61
C VAL A 790 56.18 1.53 -44.37
N GLN A 791 56.00 0.18 -44.32
CA GLN A 791 55.89 -0.97 -45.27
C GLN A 791 55.02 -2.12 -44.64
N GLY A 792 54.57 -3.24 -45.27
CA GLY A 792 54.34 -3.60 -46.69
C GLY A 792 54.36 -5.12 -47.06
N THR A 793 53.18 -5.79 -47.20
CA THR A 793 52.92 -7.14 -47.84
C THR A 793 53.42 -8.41 -47.08
N GLN A 794 53.07 -9.70 -47.33
CA GLN A 794 52.28 -10.51 -48.32
C GLN A 794 51.42 -11.63 -47.61
N GLN A 795 50.99 -12.75 -48.23
CA GLN A 795 49.74 -12.96 -49.03
C GLN A 795 49.36 -14.47 -49.27
N ASN A 796 48.08 -14.76 -49.62
CA ASN A 796 47.53 -15.84 -50.51
C ASN A 796 47.00 -17.26 -50.06
N THR A 797 45.74 -17.56 -50.51
CA THR A 797 45.16 -18.80 -51.16
C THR A 797 44.40 -19.97 -50.45
N GLN A 798 43.40 -20.53 -51.21
CA GLN A 798 42.41 -21.66 -50.99
C GLN A 798 41.10 -21.30 -50.22
N GLY A 799 39.92 -21.95 -50.31
CA GLY A 799 39.25 -23.06 -51.09
C GLY A 799 37.83 -23.34 -50.47
N VAL A 800 36.68 -23.77 -51.04
CA VAL A 800 36.16 -24.51 -52.25
C VAL A 800 36.26 -26.06 -52.16
N PRO A 801 35.25 -26.94 -52.49
CA PRO A 801 33.85 -26.83 -53.00
C PRO A 801 32.75 -27.28 -51.95
N GLN A 802 31.41 -27.43 -52.11
CA GLN A 802 30.41 -27.89 -53.12
C GLN A 802 30.28 -29.43 -53.38
N SER A 803 29.11 -30.10 -53.60
CA SER A 803 27.66 -29.83 -53.33
C SER A 803 26.71 -30.99 -53.79
N VAL A 804 25.44 -31.06 -53.27
CA VAL A 804 24.19 -31.76 -53.79
C VAL A 804 23.76 -33.19 -53.31
N GLN A 805 22.48 -33.29 -52.89
CA GLN A 805 21.44 -34.38 -52.73
C GLN A 805 21.71 -35.91 -52.90
N GLY A 806 20.94 -36.77 -52.18
CA GLY A 806 20.42 -38.06 -52.76
C GLY A 806 20.06 -39.33 -51.90
N VAL A 807 18.95 -39.33 -51.14
CA VAL A 807 17.98 -40.43 -50.78
C VAL A 807 18.35 -41.96 -50.80
N GLN A 808 17.98 -42.73 -49.74
CA GLN A 808 17.04 -43.92 -49.74
C GLN A 808 17.40 -45.18 -48.89
N ASN A 809 16.48 -45.59 -47.98
CA ASN A 809 16.13 -46.91 -47.34
C ASN A 809 17.23 -47.93 -46.90
N VAL A 810 17.12 -48.72 -45.82
CA VAL A 810 16.14 -49.84 -45.53
C VAL A 810 16.09 -50.20 -44.01
N GLN A 811 15.11 -51.02 -43.61
CA GLN A 811 14.89 -51.66 -42.28
C GLN A 811 16.13 -52.38 -41.68
N GLY A 812 16.20 -52.75 -40.40
CA GLY A 812 15.26 -52.66 -39.26
C GLY A 812 15.15 -53.99 -38.48
N LEU A 813 14.89 -53.97 -37.16
CA LEU A 813 14.64 -55.17 -36.35
C LEU A 813 13.61 -54.95 -35.22
N GLN A 814 12.69 -55.91 -35.10
CA GLN A 814 11.89 -56.16 -33.88
C GLN A 814 12.76 -56.96 -32.88
N GLY A 815 12.48 -57.07 -31.58
CA GLY A 815 11.31 -56.68 -30.78
C GLY A 815 10.93 -57.83 -29.83
N LEU A 816 10.14 -57.59 -28.78
CA LEU A 816 9.54 -58.66 -27.98
C LEU A 816 8.24 -58.19 -27.31
N GLN A 817 7.16 -58.96 -27.49
CA GLN A 817 5.87 -58.77 -26.84
C GLN A 817 5.18 -60.14 -26.70
N GLY A 818 4.53 -60.38 -25.57
CA GLY A 818 3.52 -61.43 -25.44
C GLY A 818 3.82 -62.51 -24.40
N LEU A 819 2.98 -62.55 -23.36
CA LEU A 819 2.09 -63.69 -23.14
C LEU A 819 0.75 -63.18 -22.56
N GLN A 820 -0.31 -63.98 -22.68
CA GLN A 820 -1.69 -63.51 -22.56
C GLN A 820 -2.60 -64.59 -21.94
N GLY A 821 -3.56 -64.17 -21.11
CA GLY A 821 -4.68 -64.99 -20.60
C GLY A 821 -4.83 -64.94 -19.07
N LEU A 822 -6.02 -65.20 -18.49
CA LEU A 822 -7.33 -65.43 -19.12
C LEU A 822 -8.45 -65.25 -18.07
N GLN A 823 -9.55 -64.56 -18.43
CA GLN A 823 -10.86 -64.55 -17.74
C GLN A 823 -10.92 -64.04 -16.27
N GLY A 824 -12.07 -63.64 -15.72
CA GLY A 824 -13.45 -63.76 -16.24
C GLY A 824 -14.28 -62.47 -16.21
N LEU A 825 -15.58 -62.63 -16.55
CA LEU A 825 -16.58 -61.57 -16.75
C LEU A 825 -17.68 -61.62 -15.68
N GLN A 826 -18.63 -60.69 -15.81
CA GLN A 826 -20.02 -60.72 -15.30
C GLN A 826 -20.22 -60.11 -13.89
N GLY A 827 -21.21 -59.22 -13.67
CA GLY A 827 -22.24 -58.76 -14.60
C GLY A 827 -22.85 -57.39 -14.27
N ILE A 828 -23.84 -57.00 -15.07
CA ILE A 828 -24.57 -55.73 -15.01
C ILE A 828 -26.03 -56.01 -14.60
N GLN A 829 -26.74 -54.99 -14.12
CA GLN A 829 -28.20 -54.83 -14.12
C GLN A 829 -28.95 -55.34 -12.86
N GLY A 830 -29.81 -54.47 -12.32
CA GLY A 830 -30.73 -54.74 -11.20
C GLY A 830 -31.30 -53.43 -10.63
N ASN A 831 -32.61 -53.20 -10.79
CA ASN A 831 -33.32 -52.01 -10.31
C ASN A 831 -34.77 -52.38 -9.93
N VAL A 832 -35.45 -51.53 -9.14
CA VAL A 832 -36.89 -51.54 -8.77
C VAL A 832 -37.36 -52.45 -7.59
N GLY A 833 -38.14 -51.85 -6.67
CA GLY A 833 -38.97 -52.49 -5.60
C GLY A 833 -38.25 -52.67 -4.24
N GLY A 834 -38.80 -52.37 -3.05
CA GLY A 834 -40.19 -52.20 -2.57
C GLY A 834 -40.47 -53.23 -1.45
N ILE A 835 -41.19 -53.02 -0.32
CA ILE A 835 -42.18 -52.02 0.17
C ILE A 835 -42.23 -52.06 1.74
N GLN A 836 -42.56 -50.93 2.42
CA GLN A 836 -43.08 -50.72 3.83
C GLN A 836 -42.48 -51.51 5.04
N SER A 837 -42.25 -50.95 6.23
CA SER A 837 -43.02 -49.98 7.06
C SER A 837 -42.07 -49.16 7.97
N GLY A 838 -42.27 -47.89 8.34
CA GLY A 838 -43.31 -47.31 9.23
C GLY A 838 -42.64 -46.90 10.58
N ILE A 839 -42.87 -45.77 11.26
CA ILE A 839 -44.01 -44.82 11.32
C ILE A 839 -43.54 -43.41 11.85
N GLN A 840 -44.11 -42.31 11.31
CA GLN A 840 -44.24 -40.90 11.83
C GLN A 840 -43.00 -40.11 12.33
N GLY A 841 -42.88 -38.78 12.20
CA GLY A 841 -43.70 -37.68 11.62
C GLY A 841 -42.82 -36.39 11.53
N LYS A 842 -43.24 -35.19 11.05
CA LYS A 842 -44.55 -34.55 10.80
C LYS A 842 -44.55 -33.72 9.48
N TYR A 843 -45.64 -32.98 9.20
CA TYR A 843 -46.00 -32.42 7.88
C TYR A 843 -45.82 -30.89 7.68
N GLN A 844 -45.89 -30.52 6.40
CA GLN A 844 -46.16 -29.21 5.76
C GLN A 844 -47.67 -28.81 5.97
N THR A 845 -48.34 -27.74 5.50
CA THR A 845 -48.20 -26.73 4.40
C THR A 845 -49.06 -25.48 4.69
N THR A 846 -49.02 -24.48 3.79
CA THR A 846 -50.09 -23.50 3.35
C THR A 846 -49.69 -22.04 3.67
N TYR A 847 -49.80 -21.02 2.78
CA TYR A 847 -50.86 -20.54 1.85
C TYR A 847 -50.28 -20.12 0.46
N GLN A 848 -50.96 -20.28 -0.69
CA GLN A 848 -52.04 -19.45 -1.29
C GLN A 848 -51.74 -17.92 -1.34
N GLY A 849 -51.87 -17.17 -2.45
CA GLY A 849 -52.01 -17.52 -3.87
C GLY A 849 -53.24 -16.93 -4.60
N GLN A 850 -53.06 -15.95 -5.50
CA GLN A 850 -54.02 -15.57 -6.57
C GLN A 850 -53.37 -14.68 -7.66
N SER A 851 -54.03 -14.48 -8.81
CA SER A 851 -53.41 -13.91 -10.03
C SER A 851 -54.41 -13.27 -11.03
N GLN A 852 -53.91 -12.37 -11.89
CA GLN A 852 -54.44 -11.98 -13.23
C GLN A 852 -53.32 -11.22 -13.98
N GLN A 853 -52.85 -11.66 -15.16
CA GLN A 853 -53.27 -11.25 -16.53
C GLN A 853 -52.82 -9.82 -16.92
N GLN A 854 -52.31 -9.52 -18.14
CA GLN A 854 -52.36 -10.27 -19.41
C GLN A 854 -51.17 -10.00 -20.38
N GLN A 855 -50.75 -11.07 -21.08
CA GLN A 855 -50.01 -11.20 -22.38
C GLN A 855 -49.24 -10.02 -23.03
N GLY A 856 -48.02 -10.32 -23.49
CA GLY A 856 -47.31 -9.61 -24.57
C GLY A 856 -45.96 -10.27 -24.93
N HIS A 857 -45.83 -10.89 -26.10
CA HIS A 857 -44.58 -11.53 -26.53
C HIS A 857 -43.64 -10.53 -27.24
N GLY A 858 -42.39 -10.46 -26.79
CA GLY A 858 -41.30 -9.79 -27.49
C GLY A 858 -39.95 -10.34 -27.03
N VAL A 859 -39.13 -10.85 -27.96
CA VAL A 859 -37.79 -11.37 -27.63
C VAL A 859 -36.80 -10.21 -27.61
N GLY A 860 -36.16 -9.99 -26.46
CA GLY A 860 -35.13 -8.96 -26.30
C GLY A 860 -34.11 -9.36 -25.23
N ASN A 861 -32.94 -9.82 -25.67
CA ASN A 861 -31.80 -10.02 -24.77
C ASN A 861 -31.22 -8.65 -24.37
N ILE A 862 -31.68 -8.09 -23.26
CA ILE A 862 -31.00 -6.99 -22.58
C ILE A 862 -30.04 -7.62 -21.57
N GLY A 863 -28.73 -7.42 -21.78
CA GLY A 863 -27.69 -8.00 -20.93
C GLY A 863 -27.66 -7.35 -19.54
N SER A 864 -28.36 -7.94 -18.57
CA SER A 864 -28.35 -7.50 -17.18
C SER A 864 -27.03 -7.85 -16.50
N GLY A 865 -26.02 -6.98 -16.65
CA GLY A 865 -24.72 -7.07 -15.95
C GLY A 865 -24.78 -6.81 -14.44
N GLN A 866 -25.84 -7.24 -13.76
CA GLN A 866 -26.06 -7.04 -12.32
C GLN A 866 -25.92 -8.36 -11.56
N SER A 867 -24.67 -8.68 -11.18
CA SER A 867 -24.34 -9.77 -10.25
C SER A 867 -23.01 -9.49 -9.55
N HIS A 868 -22.82 -8.26 -9.06
CA HIS A 868 -21.64 -7.87 -8.30
C HIS A 868 -21.75 -8.31 -6.83
N ALA A 869 -21.00 -9.34 -6.45
CA ALA A 869 -20.28 -9.24 -5.18
C ALA A 869 -19.09 -8.29 -5.41
N GLY A 870 -18.89 -7.31 -4.53
CA GLY A 870 -17.75 -6.39 -4.57
C GLY A 870 -17.97 -5.01 -5.23
N GLY A 871 -19.13 -4.74 -5.84
CA GLY A 871 -19.42 -3.45 -6.49
C GLY A 871 -19.73 -2.31 -5.49
N PHE A 872 -19.22 -1.10 -5.76
CA PHE A 872 -19.39 0.08 -4.89
C PHE A 872 -20.86 0.43 -4.60
N GLN A 873 -21.78 0.13 -5.53
CA GLN A 873 -23.21 0.43 -5.49
C GLN A 873 -23.92 0.07 -4.17
N GLY A 874 -23.35 -0.83 -3.34
CA GLY A 874 -23.84 -1.12 -1.99
C GLY A 874 -23.58 -0.03 -0.93
N ILE A 875 -22.54 0.81 -1.03
CA ILE A 875 -22.10 1.70 0.07
C ILE A 875 -23.11 2.80 0.40
N PHE A 876 -23.73 3.43 -0.60
CA PHE A 876 -24.81 4.40 -0.38
C PHE A 876 -26.21 3.75 -0.33
N SER A 877 -26.45 2.66 -1.08
CA SER A 877 -27.80 2.09 -1.21
C SER A 877 -28.16 0.98 -0.21
N GLN A 878 -27.18 0.37 0.48
CA GLN A 878 -27.43 -0.72 1.44
C GLN A 878 -26.63 -0.57 2.73
N GLY A 879 -27.32 -0.60 3.87
CA GLY A 879 -26.72 -0.65 5.20
C GLY A 879 -26.08 -2.01 5.56
N GLN A 880 -25.24 -2.59 4.68
CA GLN A 880 -24.57 -3.88 4.89
C GLN A 880 -23.33 -3.77 5.82
N LYS A 881 -23.62 -3.51 7.10
CA LYS A 881 -23.01 -4.17 8.27
C LYS A 881 -21.48 -4.43 8.26
N ILE A 882 -20.71 -3.36 8.52
CA ILE A 882 -19.72 -3.41 9.59
C ILE A 882 -20.00 -2.27 10.58
N GLN A 883 -21.01 -2.45 11.44
CA GLN A 883 -21.12 -1.68 12.69
C GLN A 883 -20.52 -2.49 13.83
N ASP A 884 -19.30 -2.96 13.63
CA ASP A 884 -18.49 -3.48 14.73
C ASP A 884 -18.05 -2.28 15.58
N SER A 885 -18.73 -2.11 16.72
CA SER A 885 -18.47 -0.98 17.60
C SER A 885 -17.04 -0.96 18.15
N HIS A 886 -16.28 -2.06 18.09
CA HIS A 886 -14.87 -2.09 18.48
C HIS A 886 -13.98 -1.50 17.39
N VAL A 887 -14.28 -1.76 16.11
CA VAL A 887 -13.60 -1.17 14.96
C VAL A 887 -13.82 0.34 14.93
N SER A 888 -15.06 0.81 15.03
CA SER A 888 -15.34 2.25 15.06
C SER A 888 -14.73 2.94 16.28
N LYS A 889 -14.72 2.31 17.47
CA LYS A 889 -14.00 2.84 18.66
C LYS A 889 -12.49 2.88 18.46
N TYR A 890 -11.91 1.91 17.75
CA TYR A 890 -10.47 1.87 17.43
C TYR A 890 -10.07 3.07 16.55
N TYR A 891 -10.88 3.41 15.56
CA TYR A 891 -10.60 4.51 14.62
C TYR A 891 -11.06 5.90 15.10
N GLN A 892 -12.07 6.02 15.97
CA GLN A 892 -12.68 7.30 16.40
C GLN A 892 -11.70 8.41 16.81
N ASN A 893 -10.54 8.07 17.37
CA ASN A 893 -9.53 9.04 17.84
C ASN A 893 -8.18 8.89 17.12
N LYS A 894 -8.15 8.21 15.96
CA LYS A 894 -6.92 7.99 15.19
C LYS A 894 -6.72 9.07 14.14
N HIS A 895 -5.46 9.47 13.99
CA HIS A 895 -5.05 10.28 12.87
C HIS A 895 -5.12 9.47 11.57
N ILE A 896 -5.57 10.07 10.46
CA ILE A 896 -5.89 9.36 9.21
C ILE A 896 -4.75 8.47 8.67
N SER A 897 -3.49 8.87 8.88
CA SER A 897 -2.31 8.09 8.49
C SER A 897 -2.07 6.79 9.28
N GLN A 898 -2.80 6.59 10.38
CA GLN A 898 -2.89 5.33 11.12
C GLN A 898 -4.05 4.45 10.66
N ILE A 899 -4.97 5.00 9.84
CA ILE A 899 -6.11 4.31 9.25
C ILE A 899 -5.74 3.82 7.84
N ILE A 900 -5.00 4.65 7.08
CA ILE A 900 -4.59 4.31 5.72
C ILE A 900 -3.68 3.08 5.70
N GLY A 901 -4.14 2.06 4.97
CA GLY A 901 -3.57 0.72 4.96
C GLY A 901 -4.47 -0.35 5.61
N GLY A 902 -5.52 0.04 6.34
CA GLY A 902 -6.45 -0.87 7.03
C GLY A 902 -5.87 -1.63 8.22
N ALA A 903 -4.61 -1.39 8.59
CA ALA A 903 -3.99 -2.10 9.71
C ALA A 903 -4.70 -1.77 11.03
N ILE A 904 -4.96 -2.80 11.82
CA ILE A 904 -5.76 -2.72 13.04
C ILE A 904 -5.15 -3.63 14.13
N SER A 905 -5.46 -3.35 15.39
CA SER A 905 -5.14 -4.25 16.50
C SER A 905 -6.15 -4.07 17.63
N LEU A 906 -7.19 -4.91 17.63
CA LEU A 906 -8.33 -4.81 18.53
C LEU A 906 -8.03 -5.22 19.99
N ASP A 907 -6.89 -5.88 20.25
CA ASP A 907 -6.42 -6.28 21.60
C ASP A 907 -5.16 -5.53 22.08
N GLY A 908 -4.67 -4.57 21.29
CA GLY A 908 -3.47 -3.78 21.62
C GLY A 908 -2.14 -4.53 21.45
N LYS A 909 -2.13 -5.76 20.92
CA LYS A 909 -0.90 -6.50 20.58
C LYS A 909 -0.23 -5.92 19.32
N PRO A 910 1.03 -6.28 19.02
CA PRO A 910 1.69 -5.91 17.76
C PRO A 910 0.89 -6.30 16.51
N LEU A 911 1.07 -5.54 15.43
CA LEU A 911 0.48 -5.86 14.12
C LEU A 911 1.05 -7.19 13.60
N GLY A 912 0.19 -8.11 13.17
CA GLY A 912 0.58 -9.44 12.73
C GLY A 912 0.87 -10.45 13.83
N TYR A 913 0.56 -10.16 15.10
CA TYR A 913 0.74 -11.09 16.22
C TYR A 913 0.10 -12.47 15.97
N PRO A 914 0.79 -13.60 16.24
CA PRO A 914 2.15 -13.73 16.81
C PRO A 914 3.27 -13.85 15.75
N LEU A 915 2.98 -13.62 14.47
CA LEU A 915 3.85 -13.90 13.32
C LEU A 915 4.95 -12.84 13.07
N GLU A 916 4.99 -11.77 13.87
CA GLU A 916 5.99 -10.72 13.79
C GLU A 916 7.27 -11.01 14.61
N ARG A 917 7.31 -12.12 15.34
CA ARG A 917 8.52 -12.65 16.02
C ARG A 917 8.75 -14.13 15.70
N PRO A 918 9.95 -14.68 15.95
CA PRO A 918 10.15 -16.12 16.02
C PRO A 918 9.16 -16.79 16.98
N LEU A 919 8.81 -18.04 16.72
CA LEU A 919 7.91 -18.86 17.54
C LEU A 919 8.68 -20.07 18.05
N SER A 920 8.52 -20.41 19.34
CA SER A 920 8.99 -21.70 19.89
C SER A 920 8.25 -22.87 19.25
N THR A 921 8.73 -24.10 19.45
CA THR A 921 8.11 -25.31 18.89
C THR A 921 6.68 -25.47 19.39
N GLY A 922 6.45 -25.23 20.68
CA GLY A 922 5.13 -25.30 21.31
C GLY A 922 4.21 -24.10 21.04
N ALA A 923 4.72 -22.95 20.59
CA ALA A 923 3.93 -21.72 20.46
C ALA A 923 2.78 -21.81 19.43
N LEU A 924 2.81 -22.80 18.52
CA LEU A 924 1.73 -23.10 17.56
C LEU A 924 0.84 -24.29 17.97
N SER A 925 1.15 -24.99 19.07
CA SER A 925 0.35 -26.11 19.61
C SER A 925 -0.48 -25.73 20.83
N VAL A 926 -0.58 -24.44 21.17
CA VAL A 926 -1.52 -23.94 22.19
C VAL A 926 -2.97 -24.17 21.75
N PRO A 927 -3.90 -24.52 22.67
CA PRO A 927 -5.27 -24.91 22.32
C PRO A 927 -6.10 -23.80 21.64
N ASN A 928 -5.76 -22.54 21.85
CA ASN A 928 -6.40 -21.35 21.25
C ASN A 928 -5.80 -20.97 19.87
N VAL A 929 -4.99 -21.84 19.27
CA VAL A 929 -4.47 -21.75 17.90
C VAL A 929 -4.92 -22.97 17.10
N HIS A 930 -5.27 -22.76 15.83
CA HIS A 930 -5.68 -23.83 14.92
C HIS A 930 -5.07 -23.62 13.54
N VAL A 931 -4.55 -24.69 12.94
CA VAL A 931 -3.92 -24.68 11.60
C VAL A 931 -4.53 -25.80 10.75
N GLN A 932 -5.02 -25.45 9.56
CA GLN A 932 -5.50 -26.43 8.58
C GLN A 932 -5.09 -26.07 7.14
N THR A 933 -5.23 -27.04 6.24
CA THR A 933 -4.97 -26.83 4.80
C THR A 933 -6.31 -26.55 4.11
N VAL A 934 -6.38 -25.48 3.33
CA VAL A 934 -7.55 -25.09 2.53
C VAL A 934 -7.15 -24.87 1.07
N TYR A 935 -8.12 -24.88 0.15
CA TYR A 935 -7.87 -24.88 -1.30
C TYR A 935 -8.57 -23.70 -1.97
N ILE A 936 -7.85 -22.95 -2.79
CA ILE A 936 -8.40 -21.82 -3.56
C ILE A 936 -8.60 -22.25 -5.01
N HIS A 937 -9.85 -22.27 -5.45
CA HIS A 937 -10.22 -22.60 -6.82
C HIS A 937 -10.27 -21.34 -7.69
N HIS A 938 -10.16 -21.51 -9.01
CA HIS A 938 -10.34 -20.42 -9.97
C HIS A 938 -11.34 -20.81 -11.06
N HIS A 939 -12.35 -19.95 -11.26
CA HIS A 939 -13.38 -20.10 -12.29
C HIS A 939 -13.24 -18.98 -13.33
N GLY A 940 -13.43 -19.32 -14.61
CA GLY A 940 -13.39 -18.37 -15.72
C GLY A 940 -12.29 -18.66 -16.73
N GLN A 941 -12.20 -17.76 -17.72
CA GLN A 941 -11.16 -17.74 -18.75
C GLN A 941 -9.91 -16.99 -18.24
N PRO A 942 -8.74 -17.16 -18.87
CA PRO A 942 -7.60 -16.28 -18.61
C PRO A 942 -7.93 -14.81 -18.90
N THR A 943 -7.10 -13.95 -18.33
CA THR A 943 -7.03 -12.50 -18.51
C THR A 943 -6.86 -12.08 -19.97
N ASN A 944 -7.13 -10.80 -20.27
CA ASN A 944 -6.79 -10.15 -21.54
C ASN A 944 -5.26 -9.91 -21.66
N GLU A 945 -4.46 -10.94 -21.42
CA GLU A 945 -3.01 -10.92 -21.62
C GLU A 945 -2.69 -11.12 -23.10
N MET A 946 -1.84 -10.26 -23.65
CA MET A 946 -1.27 -10.46 -24.98
C MET A 946 -0.34 -11.68 -24.91
N ASN A 947 -0.76 -12.81 -25.49
CA ASN A 947 0.09 -13.99 -25.63
C ASN A 947 1.27 -13.68 -26.57
N TYR A 948 2.38 -13.21 -26.01
CA TYR A 948 3.66 -13.12 -26.68
C TYR A 948 4.21 -14.54 -26.91
N GLN A 949 4.01 -15.05 -28.13
CA GLN A 949 4.67 -16.25 -28.67
C GLN A 949 6.08 -15.92 -29.20
#